data_AF-K9GHD0-F1
#
_entry.id   AF-K9GHD0-F1
#
_cell.length_a   1.000
_cell.length_b   1.000
_cell.length_c   1.000
_cell.angle_alpha   90.00
_cell.angle_beta   90.00
_cell.angle_gamma   90.00
#
_symmetry.space_group_name_H-M   'P 1'
#
loop_
_entity.id
_entity.type
_entity.pdbx_description
1 polymer ?
#
loop_
_entity_poly.entity_id
_entity_poly.type
_entity_poly.pdbx_seq_one_letter_code
_entity_poly.pdbx_strand_id
1 'polypeptide(L)'
;MAPRLLNKICLITGTGGSMGRAAALKFAQEGAKIVGCDINTVTDAATIEAVRGLGGEMISMSSCDLTKRENCEQLVDLAIRTYGRIDVLYNNAGIVHMSWLDDGKDDDWYKTIDQELSLVYLLTRVAWPYLKESGASIINVGSANGWIAIRSVPGIAHTAAKAGVISMTRQLAMEGRAHGIRANSISPGLIQTLQTTSLLENPEWASEMTQKIMVGRIGQPEEIAAVASFLASDESSYITAADIRVDGALSDVLELRELFESPERAAISLRNLITGVGPNERRTISREDVGYYNALVIAAVYEIASEHVDVSTTQSFLAPLRQCIGKYPYLNVVVKDKHTEKPAYEAVSSIDLHDHVFIIHEDEASNNGETAKMEKILPAILDRPWPADIPPWRIVVLPLVSPQDSTAKRCFVAFAFSHALGDGMVGVAFHRTFLDAWRQTTSVDKNASFLVTPPSQTLPEPFDTPERLPISWKFLLEPLIAVYLPKFVAKLFGLRASASTLDAGTWIGSPMFFDPAAALQSRVRLLEIEAPLVQKALQTSRSHGSKLTATVHQMVVRALSRAIHSTDVTNFVSGTPVDMRASIGTPGLTWGLFVSGYYDVHPRVPNAKEPGLSEERWTAASLMTQKLAECGARLQDQAIGLLRYVPSIRNWTLSKIGQKRDSSYELSNLLAFDNTGDGTDQKCKVSKMVFSQPGNVTSAPLVFNIISVKGGSLMCTVSWQAGALGVPVEEEMSLVDDICSSIRADFEALTD
;
A
#
# COMPACT_ATOMS: atom_id res chain seq x y z
N MET A 1 24.21 28.52 38.10
CA MET A 1 24.52 27.08 37.89
C MET A 1 26.03 26.92 38.01
N ALA A 2 26.51 25.78 38.49
CA ALA A 2 27.95 25.48 38.44
C ALA A 2 28.42 25.35 36.98
N PRO A 3 29.67 25.73 36.65
CA PRO A 3 30.23 25.60 35.30
C PRO A 3 30.19 24.16 34.79
N ARG A 4 29.61 23.93 33.61
CA ARG A 4 29.37 22.58 33.03
C ARG A 4 30.62 21.84 32.56
N LEU A 5 31.67 22.58 32.23
CA LEU A 5 32.90 22.08 31.60
C LEU A 5 34.13 22.36 32.46
N LEU A 6 33.94 22.55 33.77
CA LEU A 6 35.00 22.92 34.70
C LEU A 6 36.20 21.96 34.56
N ASN A 7 37.36 22.53 34.19
CA ASN A 7 38.62 21.83 33.97
C ASN A 7 38.66 20.80 32.84
N LYS A 8 37.62 20.71 31.99
CA LYS A 8 37.68 19.88 30.78
C LYS A 8 38.59 20.52 29.75
N ILE A 9 39.43 19.69 29.11
CA ILE A 9 40.29 20.11 28.01
C ILE A 9 39.57 19.92 26.69
N CYS A 10 39.23 21.02 26.03
CA CYS A 10 38.42 21.04 24.82
C CYS A 10 39.25 21.45 23.61
N LEU A 11 39.45 20.51 22.69
CA LEU A 11 40.08 20.76 21.39
C LEU A 11 38.99 21.22 20.40
N ILE A 12 39.03 22.49 19.98
CA ILE A 12 38.05 23.12 19.09
C ILE A 12 38.73 23.56 17.80
N THR A 13 38.25 23.06 16.66
CA THR A 13 38.79 23.44 15.36
C THR A 13 38.01 24.58 14.70
N GLY A 14 38.67 25.45 13.96
CA GLY A 14 38.02 26.56 13.24
C GLY A 14 37.65 27.73 14.16
N THR A 15 38.49 28.02 15.16
CA THR A 15 38.24 29.02 16.21
C THR A 15 38.31 30.47 15.73
N GLY A 16 38.85 30.72 14.54
CA GLY A 16 38.78 32.00 13.85
C GLY A 16 37.47 32.22 13.07
N GLY A 17 36.66 31.18 12.88
CA GLY A 17 35.33 31.26 12.29
C GLY A 17 34.22 31.61 13.30
N SER A 18 33.05 32.02 12.81
CA SER A 18 31.94 32.49 13.66
C SER A 18 31.48 31.45 14.69
N MET A 19 31.24 30.19 14.26
CA MET A 19 30.76 29.11 15.16
C MET A 19 31.84 28.61 16.12
N GLY A 20 33.08 28.46 15.64
CA GLY A 20 34.20 28.02 16.49
C GLY A 20 34.52 29.07 17.56
N ARG A 21 34.48 30.36 17.22
CA ARG A 21 34.62 31.45 18.20
C ARG A 21 33.50 31.43 19.24
N ALA A 22 32.25 31.31 18.82
CA ALA A 22 31.12 31.24 19.76
C ALA A 22 31.24 30.04 20.71
N ALA A 23 31.65 28.88 20.20
CA ALA A 23 31.93 27.70 21.01
C ALA A 23 33.08 27.92 21.99
N ALA A 24 34.20 28.52 21.56
CA ALA A 24 35.32 28.84 22.45
C ALA A 24 34.90 29.78 23.59
N LEU A 25 34.16 30.84 23.29
CA LEU A 25 33.67 31.77 24.32
C LEU A 25 32.70 31.07 25.29
N LYS A 26 31.75 30.27 24.76
CA LYS A 26 30.79 29.52 25.58
C LYS A 26 31.50 28.49 26.46
N PHE A 27 32.47 27.75 25.92
CA PHE A 27 33.19 26.72 26.66
C PHE A 27 34.06 27.33 27.76
N ALA A 28 34.70 28.47 27.49
CA ALA A 28 35.45 29.23 28.48
C ALA A 28 34.57 29.71 29.64
N GLN A 29 33.37 30.24 29.35
CA GLN A 29 32.39 30.64 30.37
C GLN A 29 31.94 29.45 31.24
N GLU A 30 31.94 28.24 30.69
CA GLU A 30 31.62 27.00 31.39
C GLU A 30 32.85 26.35 32.05
N GLY A 31 34.00 27.03 32.11
CA GLY A 31 35.19 26.62 32.84
C GLY A 31 36.13 25.67 32.09
N ALA A 32 35.98 25.52 30.78
CA ALA A 32 36.87 24.69 29.97
C ALA A 32 38.22 25.36 29.73
N LYS A 33 39.25 24.54 29.49
CA LYS A 33 40.53 24.97 28.92
C LYS A 33 40.56 24.61 27.45
N ILE A 34 40.83 25.59 26.59
CA ILE A 34 40.62 25.45 25.15
C ILE A 34 41.96 25.31 24.44
N VAL A 35 42.02 24.34 23.53
CA VAL A 35 43.05 24.25 22.49
C VAL A 35 42.35 24.53 21.16
N GLY A 36 42.68 25.65 20.53
CA GLY A 36 42.12 26.09 19.26
C GLY A 36 43.01 25.76 18.07
N CYS A 37 42.43 25.88 16.88
CA CYS A 37 43.22 26.02 15.66
C CYS A 37 42.40 26.73 14.58
N ASP A 38 43.08 27.48 13.71
CA ASP A 38 42.49 28.02 12.49
C ASP A 38 43.56 28.27 11.43
N ILE A 39 43.14 28.37 10.16
CA ILE A 39 43.99 28.84 9.08
C ILE A 39 44.13 30.37 9.09
N ASN A 40 43.11 31.09 9.58
CA ASN A 40 43.10 32.54 9.70
C ASN A 40 43.67 32.97 11.05
N THR A 41 44.93 33.37 11.02
CA THR A 41 45.68 33.76 12.22
C THR A 41 45.14 35.01 12.90
N VAL A 42 44.52 35.92 12.15
CA VAL A 42 44.05 37.22 12.68
C VAL A 42 42.77 37.04 13.48
N THR A 43 41.78 36.36 12.91
CA THR A 43 40.51 36.14 13.61
C THR A 43 40.65 35.15 14.77
N ASP A 44 41.56 34.18 14.65
CA ASP A 44 41.89 33.26 15.73
C ASP A 44 42.55 33.97 16.92
N ALA A 45 43.53 34.85 16.67
CA ALA A 45 44.13 35.68 17.72
C ALA A 45 43.09 36.56 18.43
N ALA A 46 42.13 37.13 17.69
CA ALA A 46 41.03 37.88 18.28
C ALA A 46 40.11 37.01 19.16
N THR A 47 39.91 35.74 18.81
CA THR A 47 39.17 34.77 19.64
C THR A 47 39.92 34.49 20.95
N ILE A 48 41.25 34.30 20.91
CA ILE A 48 42.08 34.11 22.12
C ILE A 48 41.93 35.28 23.07
N GLU A 49 42.05 36.52 22.57
CA GLU A 49 41.91 37.72 23.41
C GLU A 49 40.49 37.85 23.96
N ALA A 50 39.46 37.51 23.20
CA ALA A 50 38.08 37.51 23.68
C ALA A 50 37.84 36.46 24.78
N VAL A 51 38.43 35.26 24.66
CA VAL A 51 38.37 34.23 25.72
C VAL A 51 39.09 34.70 26.98
N ARG A 52 40.29 35.28 26.84
CA ARG A 52 41.05 35.86 27.97
C ARG A 52 40.29 37.00 28.65
N GLY A 53 39.62 37.85 27.88
CA GLY A 53 38.77 38.92 28.39
C GLY A 53 37.60 38.44 29.23
N LEU A 54 37.14 37.20 29.03
CA LEU A 54 36.13 36.52 29.87
C LEU A 54 36.74 35.80 31.09
N GLY A 55 38.06 35.88 31.28
CA GLY A 55 38.78 35.14 32.32
C GLY A 55 39.04 33.67 32.00
N GLY A 56 38.81 33.25 30.76
CA GLY A 56 39.03 31.87 30.30
C GLY A 56 40.46 31.59 29.85
N GLU A 57 40.78 30.31 29.67
CA GLU A 57 42.10 29.83 29.24
C GLU A 57 42.00 29.24 27.82
N MET A 58 42.74 29.83 26.88
CA MET A 58 42.84 29.34 25.51
C MET A 58 44.26 29.50 24.95
N ILE A 59 44.74 28.44 24.31
CA ILE A 59 45.89 28.45 23.39
C ILE A 59 45.40 28.01 22.01
N SER A 60 46.08 28.42 20.94
CA SER A 60 45.68 28.02 19.59
C SER A 60 46.88 27.80 18.68
N MET A 61 46.78 26.84 17.77
CA MET A 61 47.74 26.64 16.69
C MET A 61 47.35 27.50 15.48
N SER A 62 48.12 28.53 15.20
CA SER A 62 47.93 29.42 14.06
C SER A 62 48.33 28.77 12.73
N SER A 63 47.60 29.10 11.64
CA SER A 63 47.85 28.59 10.28
C SER A 63 47.77 27.06 10.18
N CYS A 64 46.84 26.46 10.92
CA CYS A 64 46.66 25.02 10.99
C CYS A 64 45.68 24.55 9.92
N ASP A 65 46.20 23.91 8.87
CA ASP A 65 45.42 23.29 7.80
C ASP A 65 45.21 21.80 8.11
N LEU A 66 43.98 21.43 8.50
CA LEU A 66 43.62 20.08 8.93
C LEU A 66 43.44 19.07 7.78
N THR A 67 43.61 19.50 6.52
CA THR A 67 43.75 18.57 5.39
C THR A 67 45.13 17.90 5.36
N LYS A 68 46.08 18.42 6.15
CA LYS A 68 47.45 17.90 6.27
C LYS A 68 47.62 17.14 7.57
N ARG A 69 48.06 15.89 7.48
CA ARG A 69 48.21 15.00 8.63
C ARG A 69 49.20 15.54 9.66
N GLU A 70 50.27 16.17 9.21
CA GLU A 70 51.32 16.74 10.06
C GLU A 70 50.77 17.85 10.96
N ASN A 71 49.84 18.65 10.44
CA ASN A 71 49.18 19.70 11.23
C ASN A 71 48.23 19.11 12.27
N CYS A 72 47.51 18.04 11.95
CA CYS A 72 46.70 17.31 12.93
C CYS A 72 47.56 16.75 14.06
N GLU A 73 48.73 16.16 13.72
CA GLU A 73 49.70 15.65 14.70
C GLU A 73 50.23 16.77 15.60
N GLN A 74 50.64 17.90 15.03
CA GLN A 74 51.12 19.06 15.80
C GLN A 74 50.05 19.65 16.73
N LEU A 75 48.80 19.71 16.27
CA LEU A 75 47.69 20.24 17.07
C LEU A 75 47.37 19.33 18.26
N VAL A 76 47.32 18.01 18.05
CA VAL A 76 47.13 17.03 19.13
C VAL A 76 48.32 17.08 20.10
N ASP A 77 49.54 17.15 19.58
CA ASP A 77 50.76 17.32 20.39
C ASP A 77 50.70 18.58 21.26
N LEU A 78 50.20 19.70 20.74
CA LEU A 78 50.02 20.94 21.51
C LEU A 78 49.07 20.73 22.69
N ALA A 79 47.93 20.06 22.48
CA ALA A 79 46.99 19.76 23.55
C ALA A 79 47.60 18.86 24.64
N ILE A 80 48.29 17.79 24.22
CA ILE A 80 48.90 16.83 25.15
C ILE A 80 50.09 17.42 25.90
N ARG A 81 50.97 18.19 25.24
CA ARG A 81 52.11 18.83 25.93
C ARG A 81 51.66 19.89 26.94
N THR A 82 50.57 20.59 26.66
CA THR A 82 50.11 21.69 27.52
C THR A 82 49.26 21.17 28.68
N TYR A 83 48.34 20.23 28.42
CA TYR A 83 47.33 19.82 29.39
C TYR A 83 47.31 18.31 29.69
N GLY A 84 48.05 17.50 28.93
CA GLY A 84 48.20 16.06 29.16
C GLY A 84 46.99 15.20 28.81
N ARG A 85 45.89 15.78 28.30
CA ARG A 85 44.64 15.07 27.99
C ARG A 85 43.77 15.83 26.99
N ILE A 86 42.79 15.15 26.40
CA ILE A 86 41.73 15.74 25.57
C ILE A 86 40.40 15.14 26.03
N ASP A 87 39.51 15.95 26.62
CA ASP A 87 38.20 15.50 27.12
C ASP A 87 37.08 15.69 26.09
N VAL A 88 37.25 16.68 25.21
CA VAL A 88 36.28 17.00 24.17
C VAL A 88 37.03 17.28 22.87
N LEU A 89 36.61 16.63 21.78
CA LEU A 89 37.02 16.96 20.43
C LEU A 89 35.82 17.55 19.69
N TYR A 90 35.86 18.85 19.40
CA TYR A 90 34.83 19.54 18.63
C TYR A 90 35.33 19.84 17.21
N ASN A 91 35.01 18.94 16.27
CA ASN A 91 35.32 19.04 14.85
C ASN A 91 34.32 20.00 14.17
N ASN A 92 34.65 21.29 14.20
CA ASN A 92 33.86 22.39 13.64
C ASN A 92 34.45 23.01 12.36
N ALA A 93 35.74 22.83 12.08
CA ALA A 93 36.37 23.42 10.89
C ALA A 93 35.73 22.86 9.61
N GLY A 94 35.49 23.75 8.64
CA GLY A 94 34.91 23.40 7.36
C GLY A 94 34.98 24.55 6.37
N ILE A 95 35.38 24.25 5.13
CA ILE A 95 35.31 25.20 4.02
C ILE A 95 34.63 24.51 2.86
N VAL A 96 33.63 25.18 2.30
CA VAL A 96 32.80 24.64 1.23
C VAL A 96 33.02 25.40 -0.06
N HIS A 97 33.06 24.67 -1.17
CA HIS A 97 33.07 25.23 -2.52
C HIS A 97 31.75 24.84 -3.19
N MET A 98 30.84 25.82 -3.32
CA MET A 98 29.50 25.60 -3.85
C MET A 98 29.47 25.83 -5.37
N SER A 99 28.97 24.85 -6.13
CA SER A 99 28.82 24.93 -7.59
C SER A 99 27.67 24.05 -8.08
N TRP A 100 26.91 24.55 -9.07
CA TRP A 100 25.93 23.72 -9.77
C TRP A 100 26.64 22.60 -10.53
N LEU A 101 25.95 21.49 -10.78
CA LEU A 101 26.56 20.33 -11.42
C LEU A 101 27.11 20.66 -12.81
N ASP A 102 26.41 21.51 -13.57
CA ASP A 102 26.79 21.90 -14.93
C ASP A 102 27.98 22.88 -14.97
N ASP A 103 28.22 23.61 -13.87
CA ASP A 103 29.23 24.68 -13.78
C ASP A 103 30.45 24.29 -12.92
N GLY A 104 30.31 23.26 -12.09
CA GLY A 104 31.29 22.85 -11.10
C GLY A 104 32.52 22.19 -11.70
N LYS A 105 33.68 22.46 -11.11
CA LYS A 105 34.92 21.75 -11.45
C LYS A 105 35.06 20.54 -10.54
N ASP A 106 35.60 19.44 -11.07
CA ASP A 106 35.93 18.26 -10.27
C ASP A 106 36.84 18.61 -9.06
N ASP A 107 37.73 19.58 -9.23
CA ASP A 107 38.60 20.10 -8.16
C ASP A 107 37.83 20.70 -6.97
N ASP A 108 36.68 21.35 -7.22
CA ASP A 108 35.83 21.92 -6.16
C ASP A 108 35.14 20.81 -5.34
N TRP A 109 34.79 19.69 -5.99
CA TRP A 109 34.32 18.49 -5.33
C TRP A 109 35.40 17.92 -4.41
N TYR A 110 36.61 17.65 -4.92
CA TYR A 110 37.70 17.07 -4.12
C TYR A 110 38.08 17.97 -2.94
N LYS A 111 38.21 19.28 -3.18
CA LYS A 111 38.47 20.25 -2.12
C LYS A 111 37.39 20.24 -1.04
N THR A 112 36.12 20.20 -1.42
CA THR A 112 35.02 20.18 -0.43
C THR A 112 35.04 18.88 0.37
N ILE A 113 35.25 17.72 -0.25
CA ILE A 113 35.38 16.44 0.47
C ILE A 113 36.55 16.52 1.46
N ASP A 114 37.71 17.03 1.04
CA ASP A 114 38.87 17.14 1.92
C ASP A 114 38.67 18.14 3.06
N GLN A 115 38.04 19.28 2.74
CA GLN A 115 37.86 20.42 3.65
C GLN A 115 36.57 20.34 4.49
N GLU A 116 35.75 19.30 4.37
CA GLU A 116 34.56 19.12 5.21
C GLU A 116 34.39 17.72 5.80
N LEU A 117 34.93 16.68 5.15
CA LEU A 117 34.81 15.29 5.58
C LEU A 117 36.17 14.68 5.95
N SER A 118 37.16 14.71 5.06
CA SER A 118 38.46 14.07 5.29
C SER A 118 39.17 14.65 6.52
N LEU A 119 39.13 15.97 6.73
CA LEU A 119 39.78 16.60 7.89
C LEU A 119 39.23 16.09 9.23
N VAL A 120 37.92 15.80 9.30
CA VAL A 120 37.26 15.30 10.52
C VAL A 120 37.81 13.91 10.84
N TYR A 121 37.93 13.06 9.81
CA TYR A 121 38.54 11.74 9.94
C TYR A 121 40.02 11.82 10.36
N LEU A 122 40.82 12.66 9.68
CA LEU A 122 42.25 12.78 9.92
C LEU A 122 42.56 13.20 11.36
N LEU A 123 41.95 14.29 11.83
CA LEU A 123 42.19 14.77 13.19
C LEU A 123 41.68 13.78 14.24
N THR A 124 40.47 13.22 14.05
CA THR A 124 39.91 12.23 14.98
C THR A 124 40.80 10.99 15.08
N ARG A 125 41.34 10.52 13.95
CA ARG A 125 42.27 9.38 13.91
C ARG A 125 43.56 9.66 14.68
N VAL A 126 44.13 10.85 14.53
CA VAL A 126 45.36 11.25 15.26
C VAL A 126 45.09 11.40 16.76
N ALA A 127 43.96 12.00 17.13
CA ALA A 127 43.57 12.18 18.53
C ALA A 127 43.13 10.87 19.22
N TRP A 128 42.71 9.86 18.45
CA TRP A 128 42.05 8.64 18.94
C TRP A 128 42.71 7.97 20.15
N PRO A 129 44.05 7.78 20.21
CA PRO A 129 44.69 7.19 21.38
C PRO A 129 44.36 7.94 22.67
N TYR A 130 44.40 9.27 22.65
CA TYR A 130 44.15 10.13 23.81
C TYR A 130 42.66 10.27 24.13
N LEU A 131 41.78 10.21 23.12
CA LEU A 131 40.32 10.19 23.33
C LEU A 131 39.87 8.91 24.05
N LYS A 132 40.54 7.77 23.79
CA LYS A 132 40.27 6.52 24.50
C LYS A 132 40.71 6.56 25.96
N GLU A 133 41.78 7.28 26.27
CA GLU A 133 42.29 7.42 27.63
C GLU A 133 41.35 8.25 28.51
N SER A 134 40.72 9.27 27.94
CA SER A 134 39.83 10.19 28.67
C SER A 134 38.35 9.77 28.65
N GLY A 135 37.93 8.87 27.75
CA GLY A 135 36.52 8.61 27.50
C GLY A 135 35.82 9.85 26.91
N ALA A 136 36.46 10.48 25.93
CA ALA A 136 36.11 11.81 25.44
C ALA A 136 34.69 11.92 24.84
N SER A 137 34.18 13.16 24.78
CA SER A 137 33.04 13.53 23.93
C SER A 137 33.53 14.06 22.58
N ILE A 138 33.19 13.38 21.51
CA ILE A 138 33.43 13.81 20.12
C ILE A 138 32.16 14.48 19.60
N ILE A 139 32.29 15.70 19.10
CA ILE A 139 31.20 16.47 18.53
C ILE A 139 31.62 16.85 17.11
N ASN A 140 30.85 16.39 16.12
CA ASN A 140 31.12 16.67 14.71
C ASN A 140 30.07 17.64 14.14
N VAL A 141 30.50 18.65 13.38
CA VAL A 141 29.57 19.56 12.72
C VAL A 141 29.15 19.01 11.35
N GLY A 142 27.91 18.52 11.30
CA GLY A 142 27.17 18.18 10.09
C GLY A 142 26.54 19.42 9.43
N SER A 143 25.35 19.26 8.87
CA SER A 143 24.59 20.33 8.21
C SER A 143 23.18 19.83 7.93
N ALA A 144 22.18 20.73 7.93
CA ALA A 144 20.86 20.42 7.39
C ALA A 144 20.94 19.85 5.96
N ASN A 145 21.92 20.30 5.15
CA ASN A 145 22.16 19.79 3.80
C ASN A 145 22.62 18.32 3.77
N GLY A 146 23.01 17.73 4.90
CA GLY A 146 23.26 16.29 5.00
C GLY A 146 21.98 15.45 5.07
N TRP A 147 20.83 16.09 5.30
CA TRP A 147 19.51 15.47 5.38
C TRP A 147 18.57 15.88 4.24
N ILE A 148 18.70 17.11 3.76
CA ILE A 148 17.82 17.69 2.74
C ILE A 148 18.62 18.31 1.59
N ALA A 149 17.99 18.47 0.43
CA ALA A 149 18.48 19.29 -0.66
C ALA A 149 17.73 20.62 -0.70
N ILE A 150 18.44 21.73 -0.91
CA ILE A 150 17.85 23.07 -1.01
C ILE A 150 17.96 23.55 -2.45
N ARG A 151 16.81 23.72 -3.12
CA ARG A 151 16.72 24.05 -4.56
C ARG A 151 17.55 25.27 -4.99
N SER A 152 17.74 26.25 -4.10
CA SER A 152 18.48 27.47 -4.37
C SER A 152 19.94 27.44 -3.93
N VAL A 153 20.46 26.28 -3.53
CA VAL A 153 21.84 26.11 -3.05
C VAL A 153 22.60 25.10 -3.92
N PRO A 154 23.68 25.51 -4.60
CA PRO A 154 24.54 24.64 -5.41
C PRO A 154 25.46 23.75 -4.55
N GLY A 155 24.86 22.86 -3.76
CA GLY A 155 25.52 22.22 -2.61
C GLY A 155 25.88 20.75 -2.74
N ILE A 156 25.99 20.17 -3.93
CA ILE A 156 26.11 18.70 -4.09
C ILE A 156 27.31 18.10 -3.31
N ALA A 157 28.49 18.71 -3.40
CA ALA A 157 29.69 18.24 -2.67
C ALA A 157 29.54 18.41 -1.16
N HIS A 158 28.96 19.54 -0.72
CA HIS A 158 28.68 19.83 0.68
C HIS A 158 27.69 18.83 1.29
N THR A 159 26.59 18.56 0.59
CA THR A 159 25.57 17.59 0.98
C THR A 159 26.19 16.21 1.16
N ALA A 160 26.98 15.75 0.19
CA ALA A 160 27.68 14.47 0.30
C ALA A 160 28.66 14.44 1.48
N ALA A 161 29.49 15.47 1.64
CA ALA A 161 30.46 15.56 2.73
C ALA A 161 29.79 15.52 4.11
N LYS A 162 28.76 16.35 4.33
CA LYS A 162 28.08 16.46 5.63
C LYS A 162 27.20 15.25 5.95
N ALA A 163 26.58 14.62 4.97
CA ALA A 163 25.96 13.30 5.14
C ALA A 163 27.00 12.24 5.56
N GLY A 164 28.20 12.29 4.97
CA GLY A 164 29.35 11.48 5.36
C GLY A 164 29.76 11.70 6.81
N VAL A 165 29.81 12.95 7.28
CA VAL A 165 30.15 13.29 8.69
C VAL A 165 29.10 12.72 9.65
N ILE A 166 27.82 12.85 9.34
CA ILE A 166 26.71 12.30 10.16
C ILE A 166 26.84 10.77 10.24
N SER A 167 27.08 10.11 9.11
CA SER A 167 27.26 8.65 9.08
C SER A 167 28.51 8.19 9.84
N MET A 168 29.65 8.85 9.61
CA MET A 168 30.92 8.58 10.30
C MET A 168 30.80 8.72 11.81
N THR A 169 30.01 9.68 12.29
CA THR A 169 29.76 9.89 13.72
C THR A 169 29.16 8.65 14.39
N ARG A 170 28.22 7.96 13.74
CA ARG A 170 27.60 6.73 14.27
C ARG A 170 28.64 5.61 14.42
N GLN A 171 29.53 5.49 13.43
CA GLN A 171 30.60 4.51 13.45
C GLN A 171 31.65 4.84 14.54
N LEU A 172 32.03 6.10 14.70
CA LEU A 172 32.92 6.55 15.77
C LEU A 172 32.34 6.26 17.16
N ALA A 173 31.03 6.48 17.35
CA ALA A 173 30.35 6.15 18.60
C ALA A 173 30.41 4.63 18.89
N MET A 174 30.18 3.82 17.86
CA MET A 174 30.23 2.37 17.98
C MET A 174 31.63 1.85 18.32
N GLU A 175 32.66 2.36 17.64
CA GLU A 175 34.06 1.98 17.88
C GLU A 175 34.58 2.51 19.23
N GLY A 176 34.13 3.70 19.64
CA GLY A 176 34.52 4.35 20.88
C GLY A 176 33.84 3.78 22.14
N ARG A 177 32.75 3.02 21.99
CA ARG A 177 31.91 2.56 23.12
C ARG A 177 32.69 1.84 24.22
N ALA A 178 33.69 1.03 23.86
CA ALA A 178 34.46 0.22 24.81
C ALA A 178 35.41 1.07 25.66
N HIS A 179 35.61 2.32 25.26
CA HIS A 179 36.51 3.29 25.90
C HIS A 179 35.73 4.43 26.56
N GLY A 180 34.39 4.34 26.66
CA GLY A 180 33.56 5.41 27.22
C GLY A 180 33.43 6.64 26.33
N ILE A 181 33.94 6.60 25.09
CA ILE A 181 33.81 7.70 24.13
C ILE A 181 32.34 7.81 23.69
N ARG A 182 31.84 9.05 23.66
CA ARG A 182 30.57 9.39 23.01
C ARG A 182 30.87 10.18 21.75
N ALA A 183 30.19 9.87 20.65
CA ALA A 183 30.31 10.66 19.43
C ALA A 183 28.92 11.08 18.96
N ASN A 184 28.71 12.38 18.79
CA ASN A 184 27.46 12.96 18.31
C ASN A 184 27.75 13.99 17.23
N SER A 185 26.76 14.27 16.39
CA SER A 185 26.84 15.35 15.41
C SER A 185 25.83 16.43 15.74
N ILE A 186 26.17 17.66 15.37
CA ILE A 186 25.24 18.78 15.33
C ILE A 186 25.06 19.14 13.86
N SER A 187 23.82 19.24 13.41
CA SER A 187 23.49 19.64 12.03
C SER A 187 22.84 21.02 12.05
N PRO A 188 23.61 22.10 11.84
CA PRO A 188 23.07 23.45 11.78
C PRO A 188 22.20 23.68 10.55
N GLY A 189 21.22 24.57 10.67
CA GLY A 189 20.47 25.14 9.55
C GLY A 189 21.21 26.31 8.92
N LEU A 190 20.47 27.32 8.47
CA LEU A 190 21.07 28.59 8.06
C LEU A 190 21.46 29.41 9.30
N ILE A 191 22.77 29.52 9.55
CA ILE A 191 23.36 30.27 10.66
C ILE A 191 24.07 31.52 10.13
N GLN A 192 23.90 32.65 10.81
CA GLN A 192 24.58 33.89 10.46
C GLN A 192 26.08 33.80 10.81
N THR A 193 26.89 33.56 9.78
CA THR A 193 28.36 33.44 9.88
C THR A 193 29.05 34.28 8.82
N LEU A 194 30.37 34.46 8.95
CA LEU A 194 31.20 35.10 7.92
C LEU A 194 31.07 34.42 6.54
N GLN A 195 30.80 33.09 6.50
CA GLN A 195 30.63 32.34 5.27
C GLN A 195 29.26 32.56 4.59
N THR A 196 28.25 32.98 5.36
CA THR A 196 26.89 33.22 4.85
C THR A 196 26.58 34.69 4.66
N THR A 197 27.39 35.62 5.21
CA THR A 197 27.11 37.06 5.20
C THR A 197 26.81 37.60 3.80
N SER A 198 27.62 37.27 2.81
CA SER A 198 27.41 37.76 1.43
C SER A 198 26.12 37.23 0.80
N LEU A 199 25.67 36.03 1.17
CA LEU A 199 24.38 35.48 0.72
C LEU A 199 23.21 36.18 1.44
N LEU A 200 23.39 36.48 2.73
CA LEU A 200 22.39 37.15 3.57
C LEU A 200 22.23 38.64 3.25
N GLU A 201 23.22 39.27 2.62
CA GLU A 201 23.14 40.64 2.11
C GLU A 201 22.17 40.77 0.93
N ASN A 202 21.85 39.67 0.22
CA ASN A 202 20.77 39.63 -0.74
C ASN A 202 19.42 39.54 0.00
N PRO A 203 18.60 40.61 0.04
CA PRO A 203 17.37 40.63 0.84
C PRO A 203 16.33 39.62 0.36
N GLU A 204 16.29 39.35 -0.95
CA GLU A 204 15.35 38.38 -1.53
C GLU A 204 15.73 36.96 -1.10
N TRP A 205 17.00 36.58 -1.24
CA TRP A 205 17.48 35.27 -0.82
C TRP A 205 17.36 35.07 0.70
N ALA A 206 17.74 36.09 1.48
CA ALA A 206 17.64 36.05 2.93
C ALA A 206 16.18 35.90 3.40
N SER A 207 15.25 36.64 2.78
CA SER A 207 13.82 36.53 3.05
C SER A 207 13.28 35.15 2.66
N GLU A 208 13.62 34.67 1.46
CA GLU A 208 13.21 33.34 0.98
C GLU A 208 13.66 32.25 1.95
N MET A 209 14.94 32.26 2.34
CA MET A 209 15.50 31.28 3.26
C MET A 209 14.90 31.40 4.67
N THR A 210 14.67 32.61 5.16
CA THR A 210 14.02 32.85 6.47
C THR A 210 12.61 32.27 6.50
N GLN A 211 11.84 32.39 5.40
CA GLN A 211 10.52 31.77 5.27
C GLN A 211 10.56 30.23 5.25
N LYS A 212 11.72 29.60 4.98
CA LYS A 212 11.88 28.14 5.06
C LYS A 212 12.22 27.66 6.46
N ILE A 213 12.52 28.57 7.39
CA ILE A 213 12.85 28.24 8.77
C ILE A 213 11.58 28.46 9.60
N MET A 214 11.09 27.41 10.28
CA MET A 214 9.84 27.49 11.04
C MET A 214 9.90 28.52 12.18
N VAL A 215 11.08 28.67 12.78
CA VAL A 215 11.33 29.68 13.83
C VAL A 215 11.30 31.12 13.27
N GLY A 216 11.22 31.29 11.94
CA GLY A 216 11.02 32.58 11.28
C GLY A 216 12.22 33.52 11.33
N ARG A 217 13.41 32.99 11.64
CA ARG A 217 14.68 33.75 11.66
C ARG A 217 15.87 32.85 11.38
N ILE A 218 16.96 33.47 10.92
CA ILE A 218 18.27 32.86 10.81
C ILE A 218 18.84 32.57 12.21
N GLY A 219 19.50 31.42 12.35
CA GLY A 219 20.13 31.03 13.61
C GLY A 219 21.42 31.79 13.88
N GLN A 220 21.83 31.86 15.14
CA GLN A 220 23.06 32.52 15.58
C GLN A 220 24.12 31.48 16.00
N PRO A 221 25.42 31.77 15.83
CA PRO A 221 26.51 30.88 16.25
C PRO A 221 26.41 30.42 17.71
N GLU A 222 25.92 31.28 18.60
CA GLU A 222 25.75 31.01 20.03
C GLU A 222 24.75 29.88 20.31
N GLU A 223 23.75 29.69 19.44
CA GLU A 223 22.76 28.63 19.56
C GLU A 223 23.37 27.26 19.29
N ILE A 224 24.28 27.18 18.32
CA ILE A 224 25.07 25.98 18.04
C ILE A 224 26.05 25.71 19.19
N ALA A 225 26.73 26.75 19.68
CA ALA A 225 27.64 26.66 20.81
C ALA A 225 26.98 26.16 22.10
N ALA A 226 25.72 26.54 22.34
CA ALA A 226 24.96 26.08 23.50
C ALA A 226 24.72 24.55 23.46
N VAL A 227 24.38 24.00 22.29
CA VAL A 227 24.18 22.56 22.11
C VAL A 227 25.52 21.82 22.16
N ALA A 228 26.58 22.36 21.55
CA ALA A 228 27.93 21.81 21.65
C ALA A 228 28.40 21.73 23.12
N SER A 229 28.13 22.76 23.92
CA SER A 229 28.47 22.80 25.34
C SER A 229 27.72 21.72 26.15
N PHE A 230 26.45 21.47 25.83
CA PHE A 230 25.67 20.38 26.42
C PHE A 230 26.23 18.99 26.02
N LEU A 231 26.57 18.78 24.75
CA LEU A 231 27.15 17.53 24.28
C LEU A 231 28.56 17.27 24.86
N ALA A 232 29.30 18.34 25.17
CA ALA A 232 30.61 18.30 25.83
C ALA A 232 30.51 17.96 27.34
N SER A 233 29.38 18.25 27.98
CA SER A 233 29.18 18.04 29.42
C SER A 233 28.74 16.61 29.75
N ASP A 234 28.74 16.29 31.04
CA ASP A 234 28.28 14.98 31.54
C ASP A 234 26.74 14.86 31.56
N GLU A 235 26.03 15.97 31.36
CA GLU A 235 24.56 15.98 31.23
C GLU A 235 24.09 15.22 29.98
N SER A 236 24.97 15.03 28.99
CA SER A 236 24.72 14.23 27.78
C SER A 236 25.30 12.81 27.86
N SER A 237 25.62 12.31 29.06
CA SER A 237 26.27 11.00 29.27
C SER A 237 25.55 9.80 28.66
N TYR A 238 24.23 9.90 28.39
CA TYR A 238 23.44 8.86 27.73
C TYR A 238 23.11 9.16 26.26
N ILE A 239 23.76 10.17 25.66
CA ILE A 239 23.57 10.56 24.25
C ILE A 239 24.85 10.24 23.48
N THR A 240 24.77 9.28 22.56
CA THR A 240 25.83 8.91 21.62
C THR A 240 25.20 8.40 20.32
N ALA A 241 25.94 8.50 19.21
CA ALA A 241 25.47 8.21 17.84
C ALA A 241 24.27 9.06 17.37
N ALA A 242 23.96 10.15 18.07
CA ALA A 242 22.85 11.03 17.74
C ALA A 242 23.33 12.16 16.81
N ASP A 243 22.45 12.55 15.89
CA ASP A 243 22.55 13.82 15.18
C ASP A 243 21.51 14.79 15.75
N ILE A 244 21.97 15.90 16.31
CA ILE A 244 21.11 16.95 16.85
C ILE A 244 20.98 18.05 15.79
N ARG A 245 19.79 18.14 15.18
CA ARG A 245 19.47 19.19 14.21
C ARG A 245 19.17 20.49 14.95
N VAL A 246 19.96 21.52 14.68
CA VAL A 246 19.83 22.85 15.28
C VAL A 246 19.63 23.85 14.16
N ASP A 247 18.47 23.79 13.54
CA ASP A 247 18.22 24.38 12.23
C ASP A 247 16.91 25.17 12.14
N GLY A 248 16.25 25.40 13.28
CA GLY A 248 14.94 26.07 13.32
C GLY A 248 13.87 25.31 12.53
N ALA A 249 13.99 23.98 12.48
CA ALA A 249 13.22 23.05 11.68
C ALA A 249 13.45 23.17 10.17
N LEU A 250 14.50 23.83 9.66
CA LEU A 250 14.74 23.96 8.21
C LEU A 250 14.74 22.60 7.47
N SER A 251 15.35 21.55 8.05
CA SER A 251 15.36 20.21 7.46
C SER A 251 14.05 19.43 7.66
N ASP A 252 13.30 19.74 8.71
CA ASP A 252 11.97 19.15 8.96
C ASP A 252 10.87 19.92 8.18
N VAL A 253 11.15 21.15 7.75
CA VAL A 253 10.26 22.03 6.98
C VAL A 253 10.21 21.63 5.52
N LEU A 254 11.05 20.74 5.00
CA LEU A 254 10.78 20.10 3.69
C LEU A 254 9.82 18.90 3.83
N GLU A 255 9.85 18.19 4.96
CA GLU A 255 8.77 17.25 5.32
C GLU A 255 7.46 17.99 5.69
N LEU A 256 7.54 19.27 6.11
CA LEU A 256 6.39 20.09 6.50
C LEU A 256 5.98 21.21 5.51
N ARG A 257 6.74 21.58 4.49
CA ARG A 257 6.32 22.60 3.48
C ARG A 257 5.44 22.01 2.41
N GLU A 258 5.56 20.72 2.11
CA GLU A 258 4.46 19.98 1.45
C GLU A 258 3.17 20.02 2.31
N LEU A 259 3.29 20.24 3.62
CA LEU A 259 2.17 20.45 4.54
C LEU A 259 1.73 21.93 4.71
N PHE A 260 2.47 22.95 4.22
CA PHE A 260 2.16 24.37 4.51
C PHE A 260 2.12 25.36 3.32
N GLU A 261 2.74 25.11 2.15
CA GLU A 261 2.70 26.05 1.01
C GLU A 261 1.38 26.01 0.20
N SER A 262 0.38 25.26 0.65
CA SER A 262 -0.99 25.43 0.18
C SER A 262 -1.97 25.18 1.33
N PRO A 263 -2.32 26.22 2.12
CA PRO A 263 -3.35 26.13 3.16
C PRO A 263 -4.67 25.55 2.63
N GLU A 264 -4.95 25.71 1.33
CA GLU A 264 -6.08 25.07 0.66
C GLU A 264 -5.86 23.58 0.36
N ARG A 265 -4.66 23.07 0.03
CA ARG A 265 -4.47 21.62 -0.23
C ARG A 265 -4.11 20.79 1.01
N ALA A 266 -3.47 21.36 2.02
CA ALA A 266 -3.22 20.66 3.29
C ALA A 266 -4.48 20.55 4.16
N ALA A 267 -5.37 21.54 4.09
CA ALA A 267 -6.74 21.38 4.59
C ALA A 267 -7.51 20.31 3.80
N ILE A 268 -7.16 20.03 2.54
CA ILE A 268 -7.78 18.98 1.74
C ILE A 268 -7.19 17.60 2.08
N SER A 269 -5.87 17.39 2.14
CA SER A 269 -5.30 16.03 2.40
C SER A 269 -5.59 15.49 3.82
N LEU A 270 -5.52 16.31 4.87
CA LEU A 270 -5.94 15.89 6.23
C LEU A 270 -7.47 15.87 6.44
N ARG A 271 -8.27 16.53 5.57
CA ARG A 271 -9.74 16.33 5.50
C ARG A 271 -10.14 15.17 4.57
N ASN A 272 -9.22 14.65 3.76
CA ASN A 272 -9.46 13.61 2.76
C ASN A 272 -9.05 12.22 3.25
N LEU A 273 -8.32 12.08 4.37
CA LEU A 273 -8.22 10.80 5.07
C LEU A 273 -9.59 10.45 5.62
N ILE A 274 -10.29 9.56 4.92
CA ILE A 274 -11.72 9.40 5.16
C ILE A 274 -12.00 8.58 6.43
N THR A 275 -11.29 7.47 6.64
CA THR A 275 -11.40 6.59 7.83
C THR A 275 -10.20 5.62 7.94
N GLY A 276 -10.06 4.95 9.09
CA GLY A 276 -9.12 3.84 9.27
C GLY A 276 -9.63 2.54 8.61
N VAL A 277 -8.71 1.82 7.96
CA VAL A 277 -8.97 0.60 7.19
C VAL A 277 -9.17 -0.62 8.11
N GLY A 278 -10.27 -1.33 7.96
CA GLY A 278 -10.60 -2.55 8.70
C GLY A 278 -9.66 -3.73 8.38
N PRO A 279 -9.59 -4.77 9.24
CA PRO A 279 -8.80 -5.97 8.96
C PRO A 279 -9.08 -6.65 7.59
N ASN A 280 -10.33 -6.75 7.15
CA ASN A 280 -10.67 -7.36 5.87
C ASN A 280 -10.26 -6.50 4.69
N GLU A 281 -10.39 -5.17 4.80
CA GLU A 281 -9.91 -4.23 3.80
C GLU A 281 -8.37 -4.28 3.70
N ARG A 282 -7.66 -4.37 4.83
CA ARG A 282 -6.20 -4.61 4.83
C ARG A 282 -5.81 -5.91 4.13
N ARG A 283 -6.63 -6.96 4.28
CA ARG A 283 -6.42 -8.23 3.56
C ARG A 283 -6.60 -8.07 2.05
N THR A 284 -7.63 -7.34 1.60
CA THR A 284 -7.84 -7.10 0.16
C THR A 284 -6.75 -6.20 -0.42
N ILE A 285 -6.36 -5.14 0.30
CA ILE A 285 -5.25 -4.24 -0.09
C ILE A 285 -3.93 -5.01 -0.19
N SER A 286 -3.63 -5.86 0.80
CA SER A 286 -2.39 -6.65 0.79
C SER A 286 -2.33 -7.61 -0.41
N ARG A 287 -3.45 -8.23 -0.80
CA ARG A 287 -3.52 -9.13 -1.97
C ARG A 287 -3.32 -8.38 -3.28
N GLU A 288 -3.81 -7.15 -3.38
CA GLU A 288 -3.58 -6.30 -4.54
C GLU A 288 -2.14 -5.79 -4.59
N ASP A 289 -1.58 -5.30 -3.47
CA ASP A 289 -0.22 -4.75 -3.41
C ASP A 289 0.83 -5.75 -3.91
N VAL A 290 0.67 -7.03 -3.54
CA VAL A 290 1.58 -8.11 -3.96
C VAL A 290 1.24 -8.70 -5.34
N GLY A 291 0.19 -8.19 -6.01
CA GLY A 291 -0.22 -8.61 -7.35
C GLY A 291 -1.03 -9.91 -7.42
N TYR A 292 -1.45 -10.48 -6.29
CA TYR A 292 -2.21 -11.73 -6.25
C TYR A 292 -3.66 -11.58 -6.71
N TYR A 293 -4.19 -10.35 -6.68
CA TYR A 293 -5.58 -10.09 -6.97
C TYR A 293 -5.78 -8.63 -7.39
N ASN A 294 -5.90 -8.37 -8.69
CA ASN A 294 -5.99 -7.01 -9.22
C ASN A 294 -7.43 -6.49 -9.29
N ALA A 295 -8.33 -7.11 -10.05
CA ALA A 295 -9.67 -6.54 -10.27
C ALA A 295 -10.82 -7.55 -10.10
N LEU A 296 -11.92 -7.16 -9.43
CA LEU A 296 -13.24 -7.77 -9.65
C LEU A 296 -13.87 -7.15 -10.87
N VAL A 297 -14.58 -7.96 -11.67
CA VAL A 297 -15.33 -7.48 -12.83
C VAL A 297 -16.79 -7.88 -12.68
N ILE A 298 -17.66 -6.88 -12.57
CA ILE A 298 -19.08 -7.06 -12.83
C ILE A 298 -19.36 -6.28 -14.10
N ALA A 299 -20.03 -6.92 -15.04
CA ALA A 299 -20.27 -6.36 -16.35
C ALA A 299 -21.72 -6.56 -16.77
N ALA A 300 -22.20 -5.71 -17.66
CA ALA A 300 -23.54 -5.79 -18.20
C ALA A 300 -23.54 -5.50 -19.70
N VAL A 301 -24.40 -6.22 -20.43
CA VAL A 301 -24.77 -5.90 -21.81
C VAL A 301 -25.96 -4.96 -21.77
N TYR A 302 -25.76 -3.76 -22.32
CA TYR A 302 -26.77 -2.73 -22.41
C TYR A 302 -27.37 -2.67 -23.81
N GLU A 303 -28.68 -2.50 -23.87
CA GLU A 303 -29.45 -2.20 -25.07
C GLU A 303 -30.02 -0.79 -24.94
N ILE A 304 -29.62 0.10 -25.84
CA ILE A 304 -29.83 1.54 -25.74
C ILE A 304 -30.65 2.02 -26.94
N ALA A 305 -31.91 2.38 -26.69
CA ALA A 305 -32.84 2.92 -27.68
C ALA A 305 -32.77 4.46 -27.68
N SER A 306 -31.60 5.00 -28.02
CA SER A 306 -31.36 6.45 -28.13
C SER A 306 -30.43 6.76 -29.29
N GLU A 307 -30.85 7.68 -30.16
CA GLU A 307 -30.04 8.13 -31.30
C GLU A 307 -28.82 8.94 -30.85
N HIS A 308 -28.91 9.59 -29.69
CA HIS A 308 -27.89 10.52 -29.16
C HIS A 308 -26.68 9.84 -28.52
N VAL A 309 -26.76 8.54 -28.21
CA VAL A 309 -25.69 7.79 -27.54
C VAL A 309 -24.81 7.13 -28.59
N ASP A 310 -23.51 7.37 -28.61
CA ASP A 310 -22.56 6.64 -29.46
C ASP A 310 -21.60 5.81 -28.58
N VAL A 311 -21.80 4.49 -28.58
CA VAL A 311 -21.04 3.53 -27.76
C VAL A 311 -19.56 3.42 -28.15
N SER A 312 -19.18 3.97 -29.31
CA SER A 312 -17.79 4.03 -29.76
C SER A 312 -17.03 5.25 -29.23
N THR A 313 -17.71 6.16 -28.53
CA THR A 313 -17.13 7.40 -28.01
C THR A 313 -17.22 7.48 -26.48
N THR A 314 -16.14 7.92 -25.85
CA THR A 314 -16.07 8.06 -24.39
C THR A 314 -17.12 9.03 -23.84
N GLN A 315 -17.50 10.04 -24.63
CA GLN A 315 -18.45 11.09 -24.25
C GLN A 315 -19.80 10.54 -23.77
N SER A 316 -20.26 9.45 -24.38
CA SER A 316 -21.53 8.79 -24.07
C SER A 316 -21.63 8.20 -22.67
N PHE A 317 -20.49 8.02 -21.99
CA PHE A 317 -20.40 7.38 -20.68
C PHE A 317 -20.20 8.40 -19.55
N LEU A 318 -19.85 9.66 -19.86
CA LEU A 318 -19.50 10.65 -18.84
C LEU A 318 -20.68 10.98 -17.91
N ALA A 319 -21.88 11.18 -18.46
CA ALA A 319 -23.05 11.54 -17.64
C ALA A 319 -23.42 10.43 -16.63
N PRO A 320 -23.56 9.15 -17.03
CA PRO A 320 -23.74 8.04 -16.09
C PRO A 320 -22.62 7.89 -15.06
N LEU A 321 -21.37 8.04 -15.48
CA LEU A 321 -20.22 7.95 -14.57
C LEU A 321 -20.25 9.05 -13.52
N ARG A 322 -20.56 10.30 -13.89
CA ARG A 322 -20.69 11.40 -12.93
C ARG A 322 -21.76 11.13 -11.88
N GLN A 323 -22.89 10.52 -12.26
CA GLN A 323 -23.92 10.15 -11.31
C GLN A 323 -23.45 9.04 -10.35
N CYS A 324 -22.67 8.08 -10.84
CA CYS A 324 -22.07 7.04 -9.99
C CYS A 324 -21.03 7.64 -9.02
N ILE A 325 -20.10 8.47 -9.53
CA ILE A 325 -19.07 9.19 -8.76
C ILE A 325 -19.71 10.06 -7.67
N GLY A 326 -20.81 10.74 -8.00
CA GLY A 326 -21.55 11.58 -7.06
C GLY A 326 -22.26 10.80 -5.96
N LYS A 327 -22.62 9.54 -6.23
CA LYS A 327 -23.37 8.69 -5.30
C LYS A 327 -22.48 7.84 -4.40
N TYR A 328 -21.31 7.42 -4.89
CA TYR A 328 -20.50 6.40 -4.25
C TYR A 328 -19.11 6.91 -3.87
N PRO A 329 -18.84 7.11 -2.57
CA PRO A 329 -17.60 7.74 -2.11
C PRO A 329 -16.35 6.89 -2.37
N TYR A 330 -16.48 5.56 -2.40
CA TYR A 330 -15.37 4.66 -2.73
C TYR A 330 -14.86 4.81 -4.18
N LEU A 331 -15.62 5.40 -5.11
CA LEU A 331 -15.10 5.74 -6.44
C LEU A 331 -14.11 6.92 -6.39
N ASN A 332 -14.06 7.62 -5.27
CA ASN A 332 -13.38 8.90 -5.13
C ASN A 332 -12.14 8.78 -4.24
N VAL A 333 -11.64 7.57 -4.01
CA VAL A 333 -10.50 7.32 -3.12
C VAL A 333 -9.38 6.53 -3.79
N VAL A 334 -8.17 6.77 -3.30
CA VAL A 334 -6.98 5.94 -3.53
C VAL A 334 -6.55 5.29 -2.22
N VAL A 335 -5.73 4.24 -2.32
CA VAL A 335 -5.14 3.58 -1.15
C VAL A 335 -3.69 4.04 -0.99
N LYS A 336 -3.39 4.75 0.09
CA LYS A 336 -2.03 5.12 0.49
C LYS A 336 -1.40 4.04 1.36
N ASP A 337 -0.07 4.00 1.35
CA ASP A 337 0.74 3.08 2.17
C ASP A 337 0.35 1.60 2.03
N LYS A 338 -0.11 1.20 0.84
CA LYS A 338 -0.57 -0.16 0.52
C LYS A 338 0.44 -1.28 0.83
N HIS A 339 1.73 -0.93 0.87
CA HIS A 339 2.84 -1.83 1.17
C HIS A 339 3.10 -2.01 2.68
N THR A 340 2.36 -1.28 3.53
CA THR A 340 2.51 -1.29 4.99
C THR A 340 1.34 -2.02 5.67
N GLU A 341 1.42 -2.21 6.99
CA GLU A 341 0.32 -2.75 7.81
C GLU A 341 -0.75 -1.70 8.19
N LYS A 342 -0.56 -0.45 7.78
CA LYS A 342 -1.42 0.70 8.08
C LYS A 342 -1.82 1.46 6.81
N PRO A 343 -2.38 0.79 5.78
CA PRO A 343 -2.89 1.50 4.63
C PRO A 343 -4.06 2.40 5.02
N ALA A 344 -4.32 3.42 4.21
CA ALA A 344 -5.41 4.37 4.43
C ALA A 344 -6.10 4.75 3.11
N TYR A 345 -7.40 5.01 3.17
CA TYR A 345 -8.12 5.63 2.07
C TYR A 345 -7.94 7.14 2.08
N GLU A 346 -7.54 7.70 0.94
CA GLU A 346 -7.44 9.13 0.73
C GLU A 346 -8.37 9.56 -0.41
N ALA A 347 -9.22 10.55 -0.16
CA ALA A 347 -10.07 11.14 -1.18
C ALA A 347 -9.24 11.91 -2.22
N VAL A 348 -9.57 11.76 -3.50
CA VAL A 348 -8.95 12.54 -4.58
C VAL A 348 -9.68 13.86 -4.78
N SER A 349 -8.95 14.93 -5.11
CA SER A 349 -9.54 16.25 -5.39
C SER A 349 -10.20 16.34 -6.77
N SER A 350 -9.82 15.45 -7.69
CA SER A 350 -10.33 15.40 -9.06
C SER A 350 -10.12 14.01 -9.67
N ILE A 351 -11.03 13.62 -10.55
CA ILE A 351 -10.97 12.38 -11.34
C ILE A 351 -10.95 12.76 -12.81
N ASP A 352 -9.94 12.32 -13.57
CA ASP A 352 -9.93 12.44 -15.03
C ASP A 352 -10.50 11.17 -15.67
N LEU A 353 -11.69 11.26 -16.27
CA LEU A 353 -12.37 10.11 -16.85
C LEU A 353 -11.64 9.48 -18.05
N HIS A 354 -10.62 10.12 -18.64
CA HIS A 354 -9.76 9.46 -19.63
C HIS A 354 -9.02 8.24 -19.06
N ASP A 355 -8.67 8.28 -17.77
CA ASP A 355 -7.97 7.18 -17.09
C ASP A 355 -8.90 6.03 -16.68
N HIS A 356 -10.22 6.24 -16.79
CA HIS A 356 -11.24 5.33 -16.29
C HIS A 356 -12.13 4.71 -17.37
N VAL A 357 -12.10 5.19 -18.61
CA VAL A 357 -12.95 4.67 -19.69
C VAL A 357 -12.11 4.17 -20.85
N PHE A 358 -12.18 2.86 -21.11
CA PHE A 358 -11.43 2.22 -22.19
C PHE A 358 -12.40 1.58 -23.17
N ILE A 359 -12.36 1.98 -24.44
CA ILE A 359 -13.19 1.38 -25.50
C ILE A 359 -12.31 0.43 -26.32
N ILE A 360 -12.77 -0.82 -26.46
CA ILE A 360 -12.10 -1.82 -27.29
C ILE A 360 -12.65 -1.71 -28.72
N HIS A 361 -11.77 -1.45 -29.67
CA HIS A 361 -12.06 -1.50 -31.09
C HIS A 361 -11.57 -2.85 -31.64
N GLU A 362 -12.45 -3.86 -31.68
CA GLU A 362 -12.12 -5.13 -32.34
C GLU A 362 -12.34 -5.03 -33.86
N ASP A 363 -11.46 -5.65 -34.64
CA ASP A 363 -11.69 -5.88 -36.07
C ASP A 363 -12.91 -6.81 -36.27
N GLU A 364 -13.78 -6.43 -37.20
CA GLU A 364 -15.03 -7.14 -37.55
C GLU A 364 -14.82 -8.59 -38.03
N ALA A 365 -13.57 -9.03 -38.21
CA ALA A 365 -13.20 -10.30 -38.83
C ALA A 365 -13.37 -11.56 -37.95
N SER A 366 -13.55 -11.44 -36.62
CA SER A 366 -13.75 -12.63 -35.76
C SER A 366 -15.24 -13.00 -35.63
N ASN A 367 -15.59 -14.10 -36.30
CA ASN A 367 -16.96 -14.63 -36.42
C ASN A 367 -17.45 -15.39 -35.16
N ASN A 368 -16.81 -15.15 -34.01
CA ASN A 368 -17.14 -15.83 -32.77
C ASN A 368 -18.28 -15.09 -32.06
N GLY A 369 -19.24 -15.84 -31.49
CA GLY A 369 -20.43 -15.26 -30.84
C GLY A 369 -20.10 -14.31 -29.68
N GLU A 370 -21.08 -13.50 -29.25
CA GLU A 370 -20.88 -12.44 -28.24
C GLU A 370 -20.19 -12.93 -26.95
N THR A 371 -20.57 -14.11 -26.47
CA THR A 371 -19.99 -14.73 -25.27
C THR A 371 -18.49 -14.99 -25.43
N ALA A 372 -18.04 -15.42 -26.61
CA ALA A 372 -16.62 -15.64 -26.86
C ALA A 372 -15.83 -14.32 -26.90
N LYS A 373 -16.43 -13.24 -27.41
CA LYS A 373 -15.80 -11.90 -27.39
C LYS A 373 -15.66 -11.37 -25.97
N MET A 374 -16.70 -11.52 -25.14
CA MET A 374 -16.65 -11.17 -23.72
C MET A 374 -15.58 -12.00 -22.98
N GLU A 375 -15.54 -13.32 -23.19
CA GLU A 375 -14.55 -14.21 -22.57
C GLU A 375 -13.11 -13.79 -22.90
N LYS A 376 -12.83 -13.50 -24.17
CA LYS A 376 -11.50 -13.14 -24.67
C LYS A 376 -10.90 -11.92 -23.98
N ILE A 377 -11.72 -10.92 -23.65
CA ILE A 377 -11.23 -9.66 -23.05
C ILE A 377 -11.09 -9.73 -21.53
N LEU A 378 -11.78 -10.65 -20.86
CA LEU A 378 -11.83 -10.71 -19.39
C LEU A 378 -10.46 -10.92 -18.72
N PRO A 379 -9.59 -11.86 -19.14
CA PRO A 379 -8.28 -12.07 -18.52
C PRO A 379 -7.44 -10.79 -18.46
N ALA A 380 -7.38 -10.04 -19.57
CA ALA A 380 -6.62 -8.80 -19.64
C ALA A 380 -7.20 -7.70 -18.73
N ILE A 381 -8.51 -7.71 -18.48
CA ILE A 381 -9.15 -6.78 -17.53
C ILE A 381 -8.83 -7.18 -16.08
N LEU A 382 -8.95 -8.48 -15.77
CA LEU A 382 -8.77 -9.04 -14.43
C LEU A 382 -7.34 -8.89 -13.91
N ASP A 383 -6.35 -9.09 -14.77
CA ASP A 383 -4.94 -9.09 -14.40
C ASP A 383 -4.27 -7.71 -14.56
N ARG A 384 -4.96 -6.70 -15.11
CA ARG A 384 -4.38 -5.36 -15.28
C ARG A 384 -4.20 -4.69 -13.92
N PRO A 385 -2.96 -4.30 -13.54
CA PRO A 385 -2.72 -3.61 -12.28
C PRO A 385 -3.34 -2.21 -12.26
N TRP A 386 -3.43 -1.64 -11.06
CA TRP A 386 -3.91 -0.27 -10.85
C TRP A 386 -2.75 0.72 -10.84
N PRO A 387 -2.84 1.82 -11.61
CA PRO A 387 -1.87 2.91 -11.51
C PRO A 387 -1.92 3.55 -10.11
N ALA A 388 -0.78 4.07 -9.66
CA ALA A 388 -0.72 4.84 -8.42
C ALA A 388 -1.52 6.14 -8.55
N ASP A 389 -2.09 6.61 -7.45
CA ASP A 389 -2.77 7.89 -7.32
C ASP A 389 -4.01 8.10 -8.21
N ILE A 390 -4.49 7.05 -8.89
CA ILE A 390 -5.75 7.03 -9.63
C ILE A 390 -6.70 6.08 -8.89
N PRO A 391 -7.97 6.47 -8.63
CA PRO A 391 -8.92 5.58 -7.97
C PRO A 391 -8.99 4.22 -8.67
N PRO A 392 -8.88 3.09 -7.96
CA PRO A 392 -8.62 1.80 -8.60
C PRO A 392 -9.91 1.15 -9.13
N TRP A 393 -10.54 1.82 -10.09
CA TRP A 393 -11.68 1.33 -10.86
C TRP A 393 -11.62 1.85 -12.30
N ARG A 394 -12.26 1.15 -13.23
CA ARG A 394 -12.41 1.57 -14.64
C ARG A 394 -13.58 0.84 -15.27
N ILE A 395 -14.15 1.42 -16.32
CA ILE A 395 -15.02 0.70 -17.24
C ILE A 395 -14.26 0.34 -18.51
N VAL A 396 -14.48 -0.89 -18.97
CA VAL A 396 -14.04 -1.34 -20.29
C VAL A 396 -15.27 -1.61 -21.13
N VAL A 397 -15.37 -0.90 -22.25
CA VAL A 397 -16.51 -0.92 -23.14
C VAL A 397 -16.15 -1.72 -24.38
N LEU A 398 -16.95 -2.74 -24.68
CA LEU A 398 -16.90 -3.48 -25.94
C LEU A 398 -18.20 -3.21 -26.70
N PRO A 399 -18.18 -2.41 -27.77
CA PRO A 399 -19.31 -2.28 -28.67
C PRO A 399 -19.74 -3.65 -29.23
N LEU A 400 -21.04 -3.93 -29.25
CA LEU A 400 -21.61 -5.19 -29.74
C LEU A 400 -22.50 -4.94 -30.94
N VAL A 401 -22.60 -5.94 -31.82
CA VAL A 401 -23.45 -5.86 -33.01
C VAL A 401 -24.92 -5.96 -32.59
N SER A 402 -25.74 -5.04 -33.09
CA SER A 402 -27.18 -5.07 -32.90
C SER A 402 -27.83 -6.15 -33.78
N PRO A 403 -28.90 -6.82 -33.31
CA PRO A 403 -29.69 -7.70 -34.16
C PRO A 403 -30.18 -6.96 -35.42
N GLN A 404 -30.28 -7.65 -36.56
CA GLN A 404 -30.60 -7.05 -37.87
C GLN A 404 -31.90 -6.20 -37.88
N ASP A 405 -32.84 -6.50 -36.98
CA ASP A 405 -34.13 -5.81 -36.87
C ASP A 405 -34.19 -4.75 -35.74
N SER A 406 -33.06 -4.40 -35.12
CA SER A 406 -33.02 -3.47 -33.98
C SER A 406 -32.19 -2.22 -34.28
N THR A 407 -32.79 -1.05 -34.07
CA THR A 407 -32.09 0.25 -34.08
C THR A 407 -31.39 0.55 -32.74
N ALA A 408 -31.58 -0.29 -31.72
CA ALA A 408 -30.96 -0.10 -30.42
C ALA A 408 -29.46 -0.39 -30.51
N LYS A 409 -28.65 0.50 -29.96
CA LYS A 409 -27.20 0.30 -29.87
C LYS A 409 -26.87 -0.64 -28.72
N ARG A 410 -25.86 -1.48 -28.88
CA ARG A 410 -25.47 -2.48 -27.87
C ARG A 410 -24.00 -2.33 -27.47
N CYS A 411 -23.74 -2.46 -26.18
CA CYS A 411 -22.37 -2.53 -25.68
C CYS A 411 -22.30 -3.37 -24.42
N PHE A 412 -21.18 -4.04 -24.24
CA PHE A 412 -20.78 -4.67 -23.00
C PHE A 412 -19.94 -3.67 -22.20
N VAL A 413 -20.36 -3.35 -20.99
CA VAL A 413 -19.64 -2.46 -20.08
C VAL A 413 -19.16 -3.30 -18.91
N ALA A 414 -17.86 -3.56 -18.85
CA ALA A 414 -17.20 -4.21 -17.72
C ALA A 414 -16.73 -3.18 -16.71
N PHE A 415 -17.41 -3.11 -15.56
CA PHE A 415 -16.94 -2.35 -14.42
C PHE A 415 -15.91 -3.18 -13.65
N ALA A 416 -14.65 -2.81 -13.81
CA ALA A 416 -13.51 -3.41 -13.13
C ALA A 416 -13.12 -2.54 -11.94
N PHE A 417 -12.92 -3.13 -10.76
CA PHE A 417 -12.54 -2.38 -9.57
C PHE A 417 -11.68 -3.23 -8.62
N SER A 418 -10.83 -2.56 -7.85
CA SER A 418 -10.06 -3.16 -6.77
C SER A 418 -10.98 -3.78 -5.72
N HIS A 419 -10.60 -4.95 -5.21
CA HIS A 419 -11.31 -5.56 -4.09
C HIS A 419 -11.23 -4.71 -2.81
N ALA A 420 -10.29 -3.76 -2.71
CA ALA A 420 -10.28 -2.79 -1.61
C ALA A 420 -11.55 -1.93 -1.61
N LEU A 421 -12.10 -1.57 -2.77
CA LEU A 421 -13.28 -0.71 -2.86
C LEU A 421 -14.60 -1.41 -2.49
N GLY A 422 -14.60 -2.75 -2.40
CA GLY A 422 -15.73 -3.52 -1.91
C GLY A 422 -15.87 -4.92 -2.49
N ASP A 423 -17.01 -5.54 -2.19
CA ASP A 423 -17.38 -6.88 -2.66
C ASP A 423 -18.18 -6.85 -3.97
N GLY A 424 -18.57 -8.01 -4.51
CA GLY A 424 -19.27 -8.09 -5.80
C GLY A 424 -20.61 -7.34 -5.87
N MET A 425 -21.29 -7.10 -4.74
CA MET A 425 -22.54 -6.34 -4.71
C MET A 425 -22.32 -4.85 -5.04
N VAL A 426 -21.10 -4.33 -4.86
CA VAL A 426 -20.71 -2.99 -5.32
C VAL A 426 -20.87 -2.87 -6.84
N GLY A 427 -20.48 -3.89 -7.60
CA GLY A 427 -20.66 -3.90 -9.05
C GLY A 427 -22.13 -3.92 -9.47
N VAL A 428 -22.97 -4.68 -8.76
CA VAL A 428 -24.44 -4.69 -8.97
C VAL A 428 -25.03 -3.30 -8.69
N ALA A 429 -24.62 -2.65 -7.60
CA ALA A 429 -25.05 -1.32 -7.23
C ALA A 429 -24.59 -0.24 -8.23
N PHE A 430 -23.35 -0.37 -8.75
CA PHE A 430 -22.83 0.46 -9.84
C PHE A 430 -23.75 0.35 -11.06
N HIS A 431 -23.97 -0.85 -11.59
CA HIS A 431 -24.77 -1.04 -12.80
C HIS A 431 -26.23 -0.59 -12.65
N ARG A 432 -26.81 -0.69 -11.44
CA ARG A 432 -28.14 -0.12 -11.13
C ARG A 432 -28.14 1.39 -11.37
N THR A 433 -27.24 2.10 -10.67
CA THR A 433 -27.16 3.56 -10.77
C THR A 433 -26.79 4.00 -12.18
N PHE A 434 -25.89 3.28 -12.83
CA PHE A 434 -25.47 3.53 -14.21
C PHE A 434 -26.61 3.39 -15.21
N LEU A 435 -27.43 2.34 -15.06
CA LEU A 435 -28.63 2.11 -15.88
C LEU A 435 -29.66 3.22 -15.68
N ASP A 436 -29.95 3.57 -14.42
CA ASP A 436 -30.91 4.63 -14.09
C ASP A 436 -30.46 5.98 -14.65
N ALA A 437 -29.15 6.27 -14.57
CA ALA A 437 -28.56 7.47 -15.15
C ALA A 437 -28.74 7.55 -16.67
N TRP A 438 -28.51 6.43 -17.37
CA TRP A 438 -28.73 6.38 -18.82
C TRP A 438 -30.20 6.54 -19.21
N ARG A 439 -31.13 5.98 -18.43
CA ARG A 439 -32.57 6.17 -18.65
C ARG A 439 -33.00 7.64 -18.50
N GLN A 440 -32.32 8.39 -17.64
CA GLN A 440 -32.56 9.81 -17.40
C GLN A 440 -31.83 10.72 -18.39
N THR A 441 -30.86 10.21 -19.15
CA THR A 441 -30.08 11.01 -20.10
C THR A 441 -30.91 11.38 -21.33
N THR A 442 -31.12 12.68 -21.55
CA THR A 442 -31.92 13.21 -22.67
C THR A 442 -31.07 13.67 -23.86
N SER A 443 -29.81 14.06 -23.63
CA SER A 443 -28.84 14.43 -24.67
C SER A 443 -27.40 14.14 -24.20
N VAL A 444 -26.48 13.95 -25.15
CA VAL A 444 -25.04 13.84 -24.86
C VAL A 444 -24.39 15.19 -25.14
N ASP A 445 -23.88 15.83 -24.10
CA ASP A 445 -23.09 17.06 -24.25
C ASP A 445 -21.69 16.71 -24.79
N LYS A 446 -21.45 17.10 -26.05
CA LYS A 446 -20.18 16.85 -26.75
C LYS A 446 -18.99 17.61 -26.17
N ASN A 447 -19.24 18.67 -25.39
CA ASN A 447 -18.21 19.52 -24.80
C ASN A 447 -18.04 19.27 -23.29
N ALA A 448 -18.68 18.24 -22.74
CA ALA A 448 -18.63 17.97 -21.32
C ALA A 448 -17.20 17.59 -20.88
N SER A 449 -16.70 18.25 -19.82
CA SER A 449 -15.36 18.04 -19.27
C SER A 449 -15.11 16.61 -18.78
N PHE A 450 -13.99 16.00 -19.14
CA PHE A 450 -13.59 14.70 -18.58
C PHE A 450 -13.15 14.77 -17.12
N LEU A 451 -12.76 15.96 -16.65
CA LEU A 451 -12.42 16.20 -15.27
C LEU A 451 -13.69 16.33 -14.42
N VAL A 452 -13.79 15.51 -13.38
CA VAL A 452 -14.88 15.49 -12.41
C VAL A 452 -14.33 15.86 -11.04
N THR A 453 -14.95 16.84 -10.39
CA THR A 453 -14.70 17.14 -8.97
C THR A 453 -15.65 16.27 -8.13
N PRO A 454 -15.14 15.28 -7.39
CA PRO A 454 -15.99 14.42 -6.57
C PRO A 454 -16.58 15.20 -5.39
N PRO A 455 -17.78 14.84 -4.91
CA PRO A 455 -18.33 15.42 -3.69
C PRO A 455 -17.53 14.98 -2.46
N SER A 456 -17.43 15.87 -1.47
CA SER A 456 -16.89 15.50 -0.15
C SER A 456 -17.88 14.60 0.57
N GLN A 457 -17.50 13.34 0.80
CA GLN A 457 -18.32 12.30 1.42
C GLN A 457 -17.44 11.40 2.30
N THR A 458 -18.01 10.90 3.40
CA THR A 458 -17.32 9.91 4.24
C THR A 458 -17.57 8.49 3.76
N LEU A 459 -16.61 7.60 4.01
CA LEU A 459 -16.76 6.17 3.78
C LEU A 459 -17.58 5.57 4.94
N PRO A 460 -18.44 4.58 4.66
CA PRO A 460 -19.08 3.77 5.69
C PRO A 460 -18.03 3.11 6.61
N GLU A 461 -18.40 2.90 7.87
CA GLU A 461 -17.54 2.16 8.80
C GLU A 461 -17.29 0.71 8.34
N PRO A 462 -16.06 0.17 8.55
CA PRO A 462 -15.74 -1.21 8.23
C PRO A 462 -16.72 -2.22 8.84
N PHE A 463 -17.09 -3.25 8.09
CA PHE A 463 -18.01 -4.29 8.54
C PHE A 463 -17.46 -5.10 9.72
N ASP A 464 -16.15 -5.34 9.75
CA ASP A 464 -15.49 -6.34 10.58
C ASP A 464 -15.01 -5.82 11.94
N THR A 465 -15.76 -4.88 12.54
CA THR A 465 -15.46 -4.34 13.86
C THR A 465 -15.64 -5.38 14.98
N PRO A 466 -15.00 -5.20 16.16
CA PRO A 466 -15.17 -6.08 17.31
C PRO A 466 -16.63 -6.24 17.76
N GLU A 467 -17.41 -5.17 17.67
CA GLU A 467 -18.82 -5.13 18.08
C GLU A 467 -19.71 -5.90 17.10
N ARG A 468 -19.46 -5.76 15.79
CA ARG A 468 -20.24 -6.43 14.75
C ARG A 468 -19.90 -7.90 14.62
N LEU A 469 -18.62 -8.28 14.78
CA LEU A 469 -18.15 -9.66 14.64
C LEU A 469 -17.45 -10.12 15.92
N PRO A 470 -18.19 -10.45 16.98
CA PRO A 470 -17.59 -10.96 18.21
C PRO A 470 -16.97 -12.35 17.99
N ILE A 471 -15.81 -12.57 18.62
CA ILE A 471 -15.06 -13.83 18.56
C ILE A 471 -14.98 -14.43 19.97
N SER A 472 -15.41 -15.68 20.11
CA SER A 472 -15.32 -16.42 21.36
C SER A 472 -13.90 -16.92 21.60
N TRP A 473 -13.50 -17.06 22.87
CA TRP A 473 -12.20 -17.64 23.22
C TRP A 473 -12.03 -19.05 22.67
N LYS A 474 -13.12 -19.83 22.64
CA LYS A 474 -13.11 -21.17 22.03
C LYS A 474 -12.72 -21.07 20.56
N PHE A 475 -13.42 -20.23 19.78
CA PHE A 475 -13.16 -20.09 18.35
C PHE A 475 -11.77 -19.50 18.03
N LEU A 476 -11.26 -18.61 18.88
CA LEU A 476 -9.92 -18.02 18.75
C LEU A 476 -8.79 -19.02 19.03
N LEU A 477 -8.91 -19.81 20.11
CA LEU A 477 -7.85 -20.70 20.58
C LEU A 477 -7.91 -22.08 19.94
N GLU A 478 -9.06 -22.50 19.45
CA GLU A 478 -9.27 -23.81 18.84
C GLU A 478 -8.27 -24.11 17.69
N PRO A 479 -8.01 -23.19 16.73
CA PRO A 479 -7.00 -23.42 15.71
C PRO A 479 -5.58 -23.60 16.27
N LEU A 480 -5.21 -22.81 17.28
CA LEU A 480 -3.90 -22.88 17.91
C LEU A 480 -3.72 -24.22 18.62
N ILE A 481 -4.72 -24.64 19.40
CA ILE A 481 -4.67 -25.91 20.15
C ILE A 481 -4.68 -27.10 19.17
N ALA A 482 -5.49 -27.04 18.10
CA ALA A 482 -5.61 -28.11 17.13
C ALA A 482 -4.31 -28.40 16.37
N VAL A 483 -3.44 -27.40 16.18
CA VAL A 483 -2.14 -27.57 15.50
C VAL A 483 -1.14 -28.36 16.37
N TYR A 484 -1.20 -28.25 17.69
CA TYR A 484 -0.25 -28.91 18.60
C TYR A 484 -0.76 -30.24 19.16
N LEU A 485 -2.06 -30.54 19.06
CA LEU A 485 -2.63 -31.81 19.51
C LEU A 485 -2.47 -32.93 18.47
N PRO A 486 -2.22 -34.19 18.88
CA PRO A 486 -2.31 -35.33 17.98
C PRO A 486 -3.69 -35.38 17.29
N LYS A 487 -3.72 -35.70 15.98
CA LYS A 487 -4.96 -35.65 15.16
C LYS A 487 -6.14 -36.41 15.75
N PHE A 488 -5.90 -37.55 16.42
CA PHE A 488 -6.97 -38.32 17.07
C PHE A 488 -7.58 -37.61 18.29
N VAL A 489 -6.78 -36.85 19.04
CA VAL A 489 -7.22 -36.05 20.19
C VAL A 489 -7.99 -34.84 19.71
N ALA A 490 -7.47 -34.10 18.72
CA ALA A 490 -8.17 -32.98 18.11
C ALA A 490 -9.55 -33.40 17.56
N LYS A 491 -9.62 -34.55 16.87
CA LYS A 491 -10.87 -35.11 16.35
C LYS A 491 -11.85 -35.53 17.45
N LEU A 492 -11.37 -36.11 18.56
CA LEU A 492 -12.21 -36.51 19.70
C LEU A 492 -12.89 -35.32 20.37
N PHE A 493 -12.23 -34.17 20.42
CA PHE A 493 -12.77 -32.92 20.97
C PHE A 493 -13.42 -32.00 19.92
N GLY A 494 -13.43 -32.41 18.64
CA GLY A 494 -14.01 -31.64 17.55
C GLY A 494 -13.25 -30.35 17.18
N LEU A 495 -11.97 -30.24 17.55
CA LEU A 495 -11.14 -29.05 17.34
C LEU A 495 -10.67 -28.95 15.88
N ARG A 496 -10.78 -27.75 15.29
CA ARG A 496 -10.41 -27.47 13.90
C ARG A 496 -9.19 -26.53 13.80
N ALA A 497 -8.20 -26.93 13.00
CA ALA A 497 -6.98 -26.14 12.74
C ALA A 497 -7.17 -25.01 11.70
N SER A 498 -8.26 -25.03 10.93
CA SER A 498 -8.59 -24.05 9.89
C SER A 498 -10.11 -23.93 9.77
N ALA A 499 -10.57 -22.82 9.17
CA ALA A 499 -11.97 -22.63 8.80
C ALA A 499 -12.44 -23.69 7.78
N SER A 500 -11.53 -24.18 6.93
CA SER A 500 -11.77 -25.33 6.05
C SER A 500 -11.28 -26.65 6.66
N THR A 501 -12.03 -27.73 6.42
CA THR A 501 -11.69 -29.08 6.89
C THR A 501 -11.16 -29.91 5.74
N LEU A 502 -9.83 -29.92 5.56
CA LEU A 502 -9.16 -30.70 4.53
C LEU A 502 -8.70 -32.05 5.09
N ASP A 503 -8.77 -33.10 4.26
CA ASP A 503 -8.14 -34.40 4.52
C ASP A 503 -7.28 -34.85 3.33
N ALA A 504 -6.66 -36.03 3.46
CA ALA A 504 -5.74 -36.54 2.44
C ALA A 504 -6.44 -36.87 1.10
N GLY A 505 -7.75 -37.07 1.10
CA GLY A 505 -8.55 -37.37 -0.08
C GLY A 505 -9.26 -36.15 -0.67
N THR A 506 -9.07 -34.95 -0.12
CA THR A 506 -9.62 -33.71 -0.69
C THR A 506 -8.82 -33.27 -1.91
N TRP A 507 -9.48 -33.13 -3.06
CA TRP A 507 -8.83 -32.53 -4.24
C TRP A 507 -8.70 -31.02 -4.09
N ILE A 508 -7.50 -30.47 -4.24
CA ILE A 508 -7.24 -29.04 -4.07
C ILE A 508 -6.33 -28.47 -5.16
N GLY A 509 -6.12 -29.20 -6.27
CA GLY A 509 -5.19 -28.79 -7.33
C GLY A 509 -3.72 -28.70 -6.87
N SER A 510 -2.94 -27.87 -7.56
CA SER A 510 -1.54 -27.58 -7.24
C SER A 510 -1.41 -26.73 -5.97
N PRO A 511 -0.32 -26.82 -5.20
CA PRO A 511 -0.02 -25.87 -4.11
C PRO A 511 -0.08 -24.41 -4.59
N MET A 512 -0.25 -23.48 -3.66
CA MET A 512 -0.31 -22.05 -3.99
C MET A 512 1.04 -21.56 -4.52
N PHE A 513 1.04 -20.87 -5.67
CA PHE A 513 2.23 -20.29 -6.29
C PHE A 513 1.87 -18.97 -6.97
N PHE A 514 2.86 -18.14 -7.25
CA PHE A 514 2.68 -16.91 -8.00
C PHE A 514 3.96 -16.58 -8.77
N ASP A 515 3.81 -16.19 -10.03
CA ASP A 515 4.92 -15.74 -10.87
C ASP A 515 4.67 -14.29 -11.31
N PRO A 516 5.38 -13.31 -10.75
CA PRO A 516 5.20 -11.90 -11.10
C PRO A 516 5.63 -11.60 -12.55
N ALA A 517 6.37 -12.49 -13.23
CA ALA A 517 6.82 -12.29 -14.60
C ALA A 517 5.82 -12.79 -15.66
N ALA A 518 4.79 -13.56 -15.29
CA ALA A 518 3.84 -14.06 -16.26
C ALA A 518 2.90 -12.94 -16.76
N ALA A 519 2.73 -12.85 -18.08
CA ALA A 519 1.94 -11.77 -18.70
C ALA A 519 0.44 -11.82 -18.37
N LEU A 520 -0.13 -13.04 -18.22
CA LEU A 520 -1.51 -13.28 -17.78
C LEU A 520 -1.51 -14.51 -16.86
N GLN A 521 -2.07 -14.35 -15.67
CA GLN A 521 -2.18 -15.39 -14.64
C GLN A 521 -3.57 -16.02 -14.66
N SER A 522 -4.60 -15.23 -14.94
CA SER A 522 -6.00 -15.64 -14.90
C SER A 522 -6.45 -16.25 -16.22
N ARG A 523 -7.13 -17.40 -16.14
CA ARG A 523 -7.89 -18.00 -17.22
C ARG A 523 -9.37 -17.94 -16.89
N VAL A 524 -10.20 -17.84 -17.92
CA VAL A 524 -11.64 -17.63 -17.81
C VAL A 524 -12.36 -18.50 -18.83
N ARG A 525 -13.48 -19.10 -18.42
CA ARG A 525 -14.46 -19.72 -19.31
C ARG A 525 -15.87 -19.27 -18.95
N LEU A 526 -16.67 -18.87 -19.93
CA LEU A 526 -18.06 -18.49 -19.76
C LEU A 526 -19.00 -19.63 -20.13
N LEU A 527 -19.86 -20.00 -19.18
CA LEU A 527 -21.01 -20.87 -19.39
C LEU A 527 -22.29 -20.04 -19.26
N GLU A 528 -23.00 -19.88 -20.37
CA GLU A 528 -24.35 -19.32 -20.38
C GLU A 528 -25.37 -20.44 -20.18
N ILE A 529 -26.35 -20.23 -19.31
CA ILE A 529 -27.53 -21.08 -19.13
C ILE A 529 -28.75 -20.25 -19.51
N GLU A 530 -29.49 -20.73 -20.50
CA GLU A 530 -30.59 -20.01 -21.14
C GLU A 530 -31.77 -19.82 -20.17
N ALA A 531 -32.49 -18.70 -20.30
CA ALA A 531 -33.56 -18.31 -19.38
C ALA A 531 -34.60 -19.42 -19.08
N PRO A 532 -35.08 -20.23 -20.05
CA PRO A 532 -36.02 -21.31 -19.75
C PRO A 532 -35.44 -22.37 -18.79
N LEU A 533 -34.16 -22.74 -18.96
CA LEU A 533 -33.47 -23.69 -18.08
C LEU A 533 -33.26 -23.10 -16.69
N VAL A 534 -32.96 -21.80 -16.58
CA VAL A 534 -32.84 -21.10 -15.30
C VAL A 534 -34.18 -21.10 -14.55
N GLN A 535 -35.29 -20.80 -15.23
CA GLN A 535 -36.61 -20.82 -14.62
C GLN A 535 -36.97 -22.21 -14.11
N LYS A 536 -36.70 -23.24 -14.92
CA LYS A 536 -36.86 -24.64 -14.52
C LYS A 536 -36.02 -24.95 -13.28
N ALA A 537 -34.73 -24.60 -13.29
CA ALA A 537 -33.86 -24.81 -12.14
C ALA A 537 -34.31 -24.10 -10.86
N LEU A 538 -34.85 -22.89 -10.97
CA LEU A 538 -35.44 -22.17 -9.84
C LEU A 538 -36.71 -22.88 -9.31
N GLN A 539 -37.55 -23.41 -10.20
CA GLN A 539 -38.75 -24.14 -9.82
C GLN A 539 -38.41 -25.48 -9.16
N THR A 540 -37.58 -26.30 -9.79
CA THR A 540 -37.15 -27.60 -9.25
C THR A 540 -36.35 -27.42 -7.95
N SER A 541 -35.47 -26.41 -7.85
CA SER A 541 -34.79 -26.16 -6.57
C SER A 541 -35.77 -25.87 -5.44
N ARG A 542 -36.82 -25.08 -5.71
CA ARG A 542 -37.84 -24.73 -4.72
C ARG A 542 -38.69 -25.95 -4.32
N SER A 543 -39.05 -26.83 -5.25
CA SER A 543 -39.82 -28.04 -4.93
C SER A 543 -39.06 -28.98 -4.00
N HIS A 544 -37.72 -29.00 -4.08
CA HIS A 544 -36.83 -29.74 -3.18
C HIS A 544 -36.35 -28.94 -1.95
N GLY A 545 -36.94 -27.77 -1.66
CA GLY A 545 -36.56 -26.97 -0.49
C GLY A 545 -35.11 -26.45 -0.53
N SER A 546 -34.57 -26.25 -1.72
CA SER A 546 -33.22 -25.74 -1.98
C SER A 546 -33.26 -24.37 -2.67
N LYS A 547 -32.21 -23.57 -2.50
CA LYS A 547 -31.93 -22.39 -3.32
C LYS A 547 -30.97 -22.75 -4.46
N LEU A 548 -31.08 -22.01 -5.56
CA LEU A 548 -30.26 -22.25 -6.77
C LEU A 548 -28.75 -22.33 -6.47
N THR A 549 -28.22 -21.49 -5.57
CA THR A 549 -26.81 -21.54 -5.16
C THR A 549 -26.39 -22.94 -4.70
N ALA A 550 -27.15 -23.55 -3.78
CA ALA A 550 -26.84 -24.87 -3.25
C ALA A 550 -27.06 -25.98 -4.29
N THR A 551 -28.06 -25.81 -5.16
CA THR A 551 -28.27 -26.71 -6.30
C THR A 551 -27.07 -26.70 -7.25
N VAL A 552 -26.52 -25.52 -7.57
CA VAL A 552 -25.33 -25.43 -8.43
C VAL A 552 -24.09 -25.96 -7.74
N HIS A 553 -23.94 -25.83 -6.41
CA HIS A 553 -22.88 -26.55 -5.69
C HIS A 553 -22.94 -28.06 -5.96
N GLN A 554 -24.13 -28.65 -5.97
CA GLN A 554 -24.25 -30.05 -6.33
C GLN A 554 -23.93 -30.31 -7.81
N MET A 555 -24.35 -29.46 -8.74
CA MET A 555 -23.93 -29.62 -10.15
C MET A 555 -22.39 -29.58 -10.31
N VAL A 556 -21.71 -28.64 -9.64
CA VAL A 556 -20.25 -28.54 -9.61
C VAL A 556 -19.60 -29.80 -9.02
N VAL A 557 -20.07 -30.29 -7.88
CA VAL A 557 -19.53 -31.51 -7.26
C VAL A 557 -19.67 -32.73 -8.18
N ARG A 558 -20.77 -32.84 -8.95
CA ARG A 558 -20.93 -33.91 -9.95
C ARG A 558 -19.89 -33.77 -11.06
N ALA A 559 -19.79 -32.56 -11.61
CA ALA A 559 -18.90 -32.23 -12.69
C ALA A 559 -17.45 -32.52 -12.31
N LEU A 560 -17.01 -32.12 -11.12
CA LEU A 560 -15.69 -32.43 -10.58
C LEU A 560 -15.49 -33.93 -10.35
N SER A 561 -16.50 -34.64 -9.82
CA SER A 561 -16.44 -36.10 -9.61
C SER A 561 -16.21 -36.87 -10.91
N ARG A 562 -16.76 -36.37 -12.02
CA ARG A 562 -16.63 -36.90 -13.37
C ARG A 562 -15.28 -36.52 -14.00
N ALA A 563 -14.90 -35.25 -13.90
CA ALA A 563 -13.75 -34.68 -14.61
C ALA A 563 -12.40 -35.04 -13.95
N ILE A 564 -12.35 -35.16 -12.62
CA ILE A 564 -11.11 -35.51 -11.89
C ILE A 564 -10.97 -37.02 -11.80
N HIS A 565 -10.09 -37.63 -12.61
CA HIS A 565 -10.01 -39.10 -12.72
C HIS A 565 -9.26 -39.81 -11.59
N SER A 566 -8.46 -39.11 -10.77
CA SER A 566 -7.69 -39.73 -9.69
C SER A 566 -8.58 -40.47 -8.70
N THR A 567 -8.30 -41.74 -8.42
CA THR A 567 -9.05 -42.58 -7.47
C THR A 567 -8.80 -42.21 -6.02
N ASP A 568 -7.72 -41.46 -5.74
CA ASP A 568 -7.36 -41.03 -4.38
C ASP A 568 -8.26 -39.89 -3.87
N VAL A 569 -8.94 -39.21 -4.79
CA VAL A 569 -9.89 -38.13 -4.48
C VAL A 569 -11.20 -38.72 -3.99
N THR A 570 -11.53 -38.48 -2.72
CA THR A 570 -12.75 -38.96 -2.05
C THR A 570 -13.77 -37.86 -1.76
N ASN A 571 -13.34 -36.59 -1.75
CA ASN A 571 -14.20 -35.46 -1.43
C ASN A 571 -13.69 -34.15 -2.07
N PHE A 572 -14.56 -33.15 -2.05
CA PHE A 572 -14.29 -31.77 -2.42
C PHE A 572 -14.69 -30.84 -1.28
N VAL A 573 -14.00 -29.71 -1.14
CA VAL A 573 -14.36 -28.67 -0.18
C VAL A 573 -14.72 -27.41 -0.95
N SER A 574 -15.90 -26.84 -0.69
CA SER A 574 -16.34 -25.61 -1.31
C SER A 574 -16.14 -24.42 -0.37
N GLY A 575 -15.70 -23.28 -0.90
CA GLY A 575 -15.90 -21.97 -0.28
C GLY A 575 -17.11 -21.26 -0.88
N THR A 576 -17.94 -20.63 -0.06
CA THR A 576 -19.08 -19.83 -0.51
C THR A 576 -19.05 -18.48 0.19
N PRO A 577 -18.83 -17.37 -0.53
CA PRO A 577 -18.98 -16.05 0.03
C PRO A 577 -20.45 -15.79 0.38
N VAL A 578 -20.70 -15.28 1.59
CA VAL A 578 -22.05 -15.00 2.13
C VAL A 578 -22.17 -13.52 2.45
N ASP A 579 -23.15 -12.86 1.84
CA ASP A 579 -23.47 -11.46 2.11
C ASP A 579 -24.09 -11.29 3.51
N MET A 580 -23.46 -10.46 4.33
CA MET A 580 -23.79 -10.22 5.72
C MET A 580 -24.57 -8.91 5.92
N ARG A 581 -24.82 -8.11 4.87
CA ARG A 581 -25.53 -6.82 5.00
C ARG A 581 -26.85 -6.93 5.76
N ALA A 582 -27.65 -7.96 5.45
CA ALA A 582 -28.94 -8.19 6.09
C ALA A 582 -28.81 -8.45 7.61
N SER A 583 -27.75 -9.14 8.06
CA SER A 583 -27.55 -9.48 9.47
C SER A 583 -27.30 -8.26 10.37
N ILE A 584 -26.88 -7.14 9.78
CA ILE A 584 -26.63 -5.88 10.50
C ILE A 584 -27.60 -4.76 10.07
N GLY A 585 -28.70 -5.11 9.39
CA GLY A 585 -29.71 -4.15 8.94
C GLY A 585 -29.22 -3.15 7.88
N THR A 586 -28.14 -3.48 7.16
CA THR A 586 -27.58 -2.63 6.10
C THR A 586 -28.29 -2.92 4.77
N PRO A 587 -28.66 -1.91 3.97
CA PRO A 587 -29.26 -2.13 2.65
C PRO A 587 -28.39 -2.97 1.72
N GLY A 588 -28.98 -3.87 0.93
CA GLY A 588 -28.26 -4.85 0.10
C GLY A 588 -27.38 -4.26 -1.02
N LEU A 589 -27.54 -2.99 -1.36
CA LEU A 589 -26.72 -2.29 -2.36
C LEU A 589 -25.76 -1.26 -1.73
N THR A 590 -25.57 -1.30 -0.41
CA THR A 590 -24.56 -0.47 0.28
C THR A 590 -23.15 -0.91 -0.11
N TRP A 591 -22.29 0.05 -0.40
CA TRP A 591 -20.91 -0.20 -0.80
C TRP A 591 -20.01 -0.50 0.38
N GLY A 592 -19.08 -1.44 0.19
CA GLY A 592 -18.12 -1.90 1.20
C GLY A 592 -17.88 -3.41 1.11
N LEU A 593 -17.16 -3.95 2.09
CA LEU A 593 -16.84 -5.38 2.22
C LEU A 593 -17.69 -6.05 3.30
N PHE A 594 -18.87 -6.56 2.94
CA PHE A 594 -19.82 -7.16 3.88
C PHE A 594 -19.92 -8.68 3.73
N VAL A 595 -18.84 -9.32 3.32
CA VAL A 595 -18.84 -10.75 2.99
C VAL A 595 -18.07 -11.55 4.04
N SER A 596 -18.67 -12.64 4.50
CA SER A 596 -17.98 -13.72 5.22
C SER A 596 -17.89 -14.97 4.35
N GLY A 597 -17.10 -15.96 4.77
CA GLY A 597 -16.93 -17.23 4.04
C GLY A 597 -17.56 -18.40 4.77
N TYR A 598 -18.34 -19.21 4.05
CA TYR A 598 -18.82 -20.52 4.50
C TYR A 598 -18.06 -21.63 3.77
N TYR A 599 -17.63 -22.67 4.50
CA TYR A 599 -16.95 -23.83 3.94
C TYR A 599 -17.74 -25.10 4.22
N ASP A 600 -17.90 -25.97 3.21
CA ASP A 600 -18.57 -27.26 3.36
C ASP A 600 -17.81 -28.38 2.63
N VAL A 601 -17.93 -29.59 3.15
CA VAL A 601 -17.30 -30.79 2.59
C VAL A 601 -18.35 -31.57 1.80
N HIS A 602 -18.00 -31.94 0.58
CA HIS A 602 -18.86 -32.65 -0.36
C HIS A 602 -18.23 -33.99 -0.71
N PRO A 603 -18.85 -35.12 -0.36
CA PRO A 603 -18.40 -36.43 -0.82
C PRO A 603 -18.36 -36.50 -2.34
N ARG A 604 -17.39 -37.23 -2.88
CA ARG A 604 -17.34 -37.52 -4.31
C ARG A 604 -18.55 -38.34 -4.74
N VAL A 605 -19.13 -38.01 -5.88
CA VAL A 605 -20.29 -38.72 -6.44
C VAL A 605 -19.82 -39.98 -7.18
N PRO A 606 -20.25 -41.18 -6.77
CA PRO A 606 -19.96 -42.41 -7.50
C PRO A 606 -20.73 -42.43 -8.84
N ASN A 607 -20.11 -42.95 -9.89
CA ASN A 607 -20.74 -43.11 -11.22
C ASN A 607 -21.39 -41.82 -11.78
N ALA A 608 -20.70 -40.68 -11.66
CA ALA A 608 -21.14 -39.35 -12.12
C ALA A 608 -21.25 -39.17 -13.65
N LYS A 609 -21.54 -40.24 -14.42
CA LYS A 609 -21.65 -40.21 -15.89
C LYS A 609 -22.97 -39.59 -16.36
N GLU A 610 -24.08 -40.01 -15.76
CA GLU A 610 -25.41 -39.55 -16.15
C GLU A 610 -25.70 -38.15 -15.57
N PRO A 611 -26.32 -37.24 -16.36
CA PRO A 611 -26.74 -35.93 -15.88
C PRO A 611 -27.94 -36.01 -14.92
N GLY A 612 -28.09 -34.99 -14.09
CA GLY A 612 -29.14 -34.86 -13.09
C GLY A 612 -28.66 -34.99 -11.64
N LEU A 613 -29.54 -34.61 -10.73
CA LEU A 613 -29.31 -34.69 -9.29
C LEU A 613 -30.18 -35.80 -8.69
N SER A 614 -29.56 -36.74 -7.96
CA SER A 614 -30.30 -37.75 -7.20
C SER A 614 -30.92 -37.16 -5.93
N GLU A 615 -31.87 -37.89 -5.32
CA GLU A 615 -32.55 -37.47 -4.08
C GLU A 615 -31.60 -37.15 -2.92
N GLU A 616 -30.51 -37.91 -2.78
CA GLU A 616 -29.47 -37.64 -1.78
C GLU A 616 -28.83 -36.26 -1.99
N ARG A 617 -28.68 -35.85 -3.25
CA ARG A 617 -28.06 -34.57 -3.60
C ARG A 617 -29.02 -33.41 -3.47
N TRP A 618 -30.30 -33.62 -3.76
CA TRP A 618 -31.35 -32.66 -3.42
C TRP A 618 -31.43 -32.43 -1.91
N THR A 619 -31.33 -33.50 -1.12
CA THR A 619 -31.24 -33.42 0.34
C THR A 619 -30.01 -32.62 0.78
N ALA A 620 -28.84 -32.88 0.19
CA ALA A 620 -27.62 -32.12 0.46
C ALA A 620 -27.75 -30.63 0.07
N ALA A 621 -28.39 -30.32 -1.06
CA ALA A 621 -28.64 -28.95 -1.51
C ALA A 621 -29.60 -28.20 -0.57
N SER A 622 -30.66 -28.87 -0.08
CA SER A 622 -31.58 -28.29 0.91
C SER A 622 -30.86 -28.01 2.23
N LEU A 623 -30.05 -28.96 2.72
CA LEU A 623 -29.26 -28.77 3.95
C LEU A 623 -28.25 -27.63 3.80
N MET A 624 -27.54 -27.56 2.67
CA MET A 624 -26.60 -26.46 2.40
C MET A 624 -27.31 -25.11 2.32
N THR A 625 -28.53 -25.07 1.78
CA THR A 625 -29.37 -23.85 1.78
C THR A 625 -29.63 -23.34 3.20
N GLN A 626 -29.94 -24.24 4.14
CA GLN A 626 -30.16 -23.91 5.54
C GLN A 626 -28.87 -23.40 6.19
N LYS A 627 -27.75 -24.11 6.01
CA LYS A 627 -26.43 -23.73 6.54
C LYS A 627 -25.95 -22.36 6.04
N LEU A 628 -26.14 -22.06 4.75
CA LEU A 628 -25.80 -20.74 4.19
C LEU A 628 -26.67 -19.63 4.78
N ALA A 629 -27.97 -19.89 5.00
CA ALA A 629 -28.86 -18.95 5.65
C ALA A 629 -28.47 -18.70 7.12
N GLU A 630 -28.14 -19.76 7.87
CA GLU A 630 -27.62 -19.66 9.24
C GLU A 630 -26.30 -18.87 9.29
N CYS A 631 -25.37 -19.14 8.37
CA CYS A 631 -24.13 -18.40 8.26
C CYS A 631 -24.37 -16.91 8.00
N GLY A 632 -25.29 -16.59 7.08
CA GLY A 632 -25.65 -15.21 6.74
C GLY A 632 -26.42 -14.46 7.81
N ALA A 633 -27.02 -15.16 8.79
CA ALA A 633 -27.74 -14.57 9.91
C ALA A 633 -26.89 -14.45 11.19
N ARG A 634 -25.81 -15.22 11.31
CA ARG A 634 -24.98 -15.30 12.53
C ARG A 634 -23.82 -14.32 12.49
N LEU A 635 -23.69 -13.45 13.49
CA LEU A 635 -22.55 -12.52 13.60
C LEU A 635 -21.37 -13.07 14.43
N GLN A 636 -21.67 -13.90 15.43
CA GLN A 636 -20.69 -14.53 16.30
C GLN A 636 -19.80 -15.50 15.53
N ASP A 637 -18.49 -15.55 15.83
CA ASP A 637 -17.55 -16.57 15.34
C ASP A 637 -17.55 -16.70 13.81
N GLN A 638 -17.37 -15.55 13.16
CA GLN A 638 -17.17 -15.43 11.72
C GLN A 638 -15.67 -15.43 11.39
N ALA A 639 -15.27 -16.20 10.37
CA ALA A 639 -13.86 -16.38 10.01
C ALA A 639 -13.15 -15.05 9.69
N ILE A 640 -13.87 -14.11 9.05
CA ILE A 640 -13.31 -12.79 8.74
C ILE A 640 -12.97 -11.98 10.00
N GLY A 641 -13.68 -12.21 11.12
CA GLY A 641 -13.39 -11.59 12.41
C GLY A 641 -12.06 -12.05 13.03
N LEU A 642 -11.51 -13.19 12.61
CA LEU A 642 -10.19 -13.66 13.08
C LEU A 642 -9.03 -12.82 12.52
N LEU A 643 -9.23 -12.09 11.42
CA LEU A 643 -8.20 -11.27 10.79
C LEU A 643 -7.62 -10.21 11.74
N ARG A 644 -8.40 -9.74 12.72
CA ARG A 644 -7.92 -8.76 13.72
C ARG A 644 -6.82 -9.30 14.65
N TYR A 645 -6.68 -10.62 14.74
CA TYR A 645 -5.67 -11.28 15.56
C TYR A 645 -4.46 -11.73 14.74
N VAL A 646 -4.45 -11.48 13.43
CA VAL A 646 -3.30 -11.73 12.57
C VAL A 646 -2.25 -10.62 12.81
N PRO A 647 -1.03 -10.93 13.28
CA PRO A 647 -0.05 -9.91 13.64
C PRO A 647 0.40 -9.01 12.47
N SER A 648 0.46 -9.60 11.27
CA SER A 648 0.75 -8.90 10.02
C SER A 648 -0.02 -9.58 8.90
N ILE A 649 -0.99 -8.86 8.32
CA ILE A 649 -1.85 -9.40 7.27
C ILE A 649 -1.05 -9.56 5.98
N ARG A 650 -0.09 -8.67 5.73
CA ARG A 650 0.77 -8.75 4.55
C ARG A 650 1.70 -9.96 4.62
N ASN A 651 2.40 -10.17 5.74
CA ASN A 651 3.28 -11.33 5.92
C ASN A 651 2.48 -12.63 5.90
N TRP A 652 1.28 -12.65 6.51
CA TRP A 652 0.38 -13.80 6.41
C TRP A 652 0.01 -14.11 4.96
N THR A 653 -0.32 -13.09 4.16
CA THR A 653 -0.64 -13.23 2.73
C THR A 653 0.54 -13.80 1.94
N LEU A 654 1.76 -13.28 2.16
CA LEU A 654 2.98 -13.79 1.51
C LEU A 654 3.31 -15.23 1.92
N SER A 655 3.10 -15.59 3.19
CA SER A 655 3.40 -16.93 3.72
C SER A 655 2.55 -18.06 3.13
N LYS A 656 1.46 -17.72 2.42
CA LYS A 656 0.58 -18.68 1.76
C LYS A 656 1.25 -19.36 0.56
N ILE A 657 2.23 -18.73 -0.07
CA ILE A 657 2.94 -19.33 -1.21
C ILE A 657 3.69 -20.59 -0.76
N GLY A 658 3.57 -21.65 -1.57
CA GLY A 658 4.10 -22.99 -1.30
C GLY A 658 3.20 -23.86 -0.42
N GLN A 659 2.15 -23.29 0.21
CA GLN A 659 1.22 -24.06 1.04
C GLN A 659 0.13 -24.74 0.21
N LYS A 660 -0.55 -25.71 0.83
CA LYS A 660 -1.77 -26.33 0.26
C LYS A 660 -2.90 -25.30 0.16
N ARG A 661 -3.71 -25.38 -0.89
CA ARG A 661 -4.91 -24.56 -1.06
C ARG A 661 -5.98 -24.91 -0.03
N ASP A 662 -6.78 -23.91 0.33
CA ASP A 662 -7.72 -23.99 1.47
C ASP A 662 -9.04 -24.70 1.09
N SER A 663 -9.34 -24.87 -0.21
CA SER A 663 -10.55 -25.53 -0.73
C SER A 663 -10.36 -26.02 -2.17
N SER A 664 -11.31 -26.82 -2.66
CA SER A 664 -11.36 -27.36 -4.03
C SER A 664 -11.90 -26.36 -5.05
N TYR A 665 -12.94 -25.62 -4.66
CA TYR A 665 -13.53 -24.58 -5.48
C TYR A 665 -14.20 -23.52 -4.61
N GLU A 666 -14.37 -22.32 -5.17
CA GLU A 666 -15.25 -21.29 -4.62
C GLU A 666 -16.48 -21.15 -5.53
N LEU A 667 -17.66 -20.92 -4.96
CA LEU A 667 -18.85 -20.54 -5.73
C LEU A 667 -19.44 -19.25 -5.13
N SER A 668 -19.43 -18.20 -5.94
CA SER A 668 -19.95 -16.88 -5.58
C SER A 668 -21.16 -16.55 -6.45
N ASN A 669 -22.25 -16.07 -5.83
CA ASN A 669 -23.51 -15.80 -6.53
C ASN A 669 -24.04 -14.40 -6.19
N LEU A 670 -24.09 -13.51 -7.19
CA LEU A 670 -24.62 -12.15 -7.06
C LEU A 670 -26.12 -12.03 -7.37
N LEU A 671 -26.79 -13.18 -7.50
CA LEU A 671 -28.24 -13.31 -7.72
C LEU A 671 -28.68 -12.67 -9.05
N ALA A 672 -29.98 -12.41 -9.16
CA ALA A 672 -30.59 -11.82 -10.34
C ALA A 672 -30.63 -10.30 -10.24
N PHE A 673 -30.02 -9.62 -11.20
CA PHE A 673 -30.16 -8.18 -11.39
C PHE A 673 -31.57 -7.85 -11.87
N ASP A 674 -32.27 -7.02 -11.10
CA ASP A 674 -33.60 -6.55 -11.51
C ASP A 674 -33.47 -5.47 -12.58
N ASN A 675 -34.14 -5.60 -13.71
CA ASN A 675 -34.08 -4.60 -14.78
C ASN A 675 -35.22 -3.56 -14.69
N THR A 676 -36.20 -3.75 -13.80
CA THR A 676 -37.31 -2.81 -13.65
C THR A 676 -36.87 -1.54 -12.93
N GLY A 677 -37.05 -0.37 -13.56
CA GLY A 677 -36.98 0.93 -12.88
C GLY A 677 -38.39 1.38 -12.44
N ASP A 678 -38.49 2.51 -11.73
CA ASP A 678 -39.75 3.09 -11.24
C ASP A 678 -40.67 3.66 -12.34
N GLY A 679 -40.47 3.32 -13.62
CA GLY A 679 -41.21 3.88 -14.75
C GLY A 679 -41.22 3.01 -16.01
N THR A 680 -42.20 3.26 -16.88
CA THR A 680 -42.52 2.48 -18.10
C THR A 680 -41.68 2.81 -19.34
N ASP A 681 -40.74 3.76 -19.26
CA ASP A 681 -39.98 4.26 -20.42
C ASP A 681 -38.63 3.50 -20.57
N GLN A 682 -38.59 2.47 -21.41
CA GLN A 682 -37.44 1.56 -21.57
C GLN A 682 -36.33 2.09 -22.52
N LYS A 683 -35.88 3.34 -22.35
CA LYS A 683 -34.82 3.94 -23.19
C LYS A 683 -33.49 3.18 -23.14
N CYS A 684 -33.22 2.52 -22.03
CA CYS A 684 -32.04 1.68 -21.83
C CYS A 684 -32.41 0.49 -20.94
N LYS A 685 -31.87 -0.70 -21.24
CA LYS A 685 -32.08 -1.91 -20.44
C LYS A 685 -30.83 -2.79 -20.42
N VAL A 686 -30.70 -3.60 -19.38
CA VAL A 686 -29.65 -4.64 -19.26
C VAL A 686 -30.25 -5.98 -19.68
N SER A 687 -29.64 -6.66 -20.66
CA SER A 687 -30.11 -7.97 -21.14
C SER A 687 -29.26 -9.14 -20.66
N LYS A 688 -28.01 -8.89 -20.29
CA LYS A 688 -27.09 -9.91 -19.75
C LYS A 688 -26.16 -9.28 -18.73
N MET A 689 -25.73 -10.06 -17.74
CA MET A 689 -24.67 -9.68 -16.82
C MET A 689 -23.61 -10.76 -16.73
N VAL A 690 -22.38 -10.36 -16.47
CA VAL A 690 -21.23 -11.25 -16.26
C VAL A 690 -20.56 -10.84 -14.96
N PHE A 691 -20.19 -11.82 -14.15
CA PHE A 691 -19.43 -11.62 -12.93
C PHE A 691 -18.16 -12.46 -13.03
N SER A 692 -17.00 -11.87 -12.82
CA SER A 692 -15.72 -12.56 -12.86
C SER A 692 -14.76 -12.02 -11.79
N GLN A 693 -13.88 -12.92 -11.34
CA GLN A 693 -12.78 -12.68 -10.41
C GLN A 693 -11.50 -13.28 -11.02
N PRO A 694 -10.30 -12.75 -10.73
CA PRO A 694 -9.05 -13.33 -11.19
C PRO A 694 -8.86 -14.72 -10.59
N GLY A 695 -7.97 -15.50 -11.21
CA GLY A 695 -7.52 -16.77 -10.67
C GLY A 695 -7.01 -16.60 -9.24
N ASN A 696 -7.58 -17.34 -8.28
CA ASN A 696 -7.27 -17.12 -6.88
C ASN A 696 -5.92 -17.73 -6.50
N VAL A 697 -4.91 -16.87 -6.29
CA VAL A 697 -3.56 -17.30 -5.89
C VAL A 697 -3.54 -17.95 -4.49
N THR A 698 -4.34 -17.42 -3.57
CA THR A 698 -4.23 -17.73 -2.13
C THR A 698 -5.34 -18.66 -1.60
N SER A 699 -6.13 -19.28 -2.49
CA SER A 699 -7.28 -20.10 -2.09
C SER A 699 -7.60 -21.15 -3.17
N ALA A 700 -8.88 -21.48 -3.36
CA ALA A 700 -9.40 -22.46 -4.30
C ALA A 700 -8.76 -22.37 -5.70
N PRO A 701 -8.43 -23.51 -6.33
CA PRO A 701 -7.91 -23.51 -7.70
C PRO A 701 -8.98 -23.16 -8.74
N LEU A 702 -10.27 -23.38 -8.46
CA LEU A 702 -11.40 -23.03 -9.34
C LEU A 702 -12.35 -22.05 -8.64
N VAL A 703 -12.83 -21.03 -9.37
CA VAL A 703 -13.82 -20.07 -8.89
C VAL A 703 -15.00 -20.02 -9.86
N PHE A 704 -16.20 -20.33 -9.38
CA PHE A 704 -17.45 -20.27 -10.12
C PHE A 704 -18.21 -18.99 -9.73
N ASN A 705 -18.31 -18.05 -10.66
CA ASN A 705 -18.93 -16.74 -10.43
C ASN A 705 -20.26 -16.68 -11.18
N ILE A 706 -21.36 -16.55 -10.45
CA ILE A 706 -22.71 -16.66 -11.01
C ILE A 706 -23.47 -15.35 -10.85
N ILE A 707 -24.09 -14.90 -11.93
CA ILE A 707 -25.00 -13.76 -11.94
C ILE A 707 -26.04 -13.96 -13.05
N SER A 708 -27.24 -13.42 -12.87
CA SER A 708 -28.26 -13.43 -13.91
C SER A 708 -28.99 -12.09 -14.01
N VAL A 709 -29.78 -11.92 -15.06
CA VAL A 709 -30.81 -10.87 -15.11
C VAL A 709 -32.15 -11.52 -14.75
N LYS A 710 -33.01 -10.81 -14.02
CA LYS A 710 -34.33 -11.32 -13.65
C LYS A 710 -35.13 -11.69 -14.90
N GLY A 711 -35.49 -12.97 -15.04
CA GLY A 711 -36.16 -13.52 -16.21
C GLY A 711 -35.28 -13.78 -17.44
N GLY A 712 -33.96 -13.53 -17.34
CA GLY A 712 -32.99 -13.75 -18.40
C GLY A 712 -32.08 -14.96 -18.15
N SER A 713 -31.04 -15.08 -18.99
CA SER A 713 -30.00 -16.11 -18.86
C SER A 713 -29.18 -15.92 -17.58
N LEU A 714 -28.63 -17.02 -17.08
CA LEU A 714 -27.64 -17.07 -16.01
C LEU A 714 -26.26 -17.23 -16.65
N MET A 715 -25.32 -16.38 -16.26
CA MET A 715 -23.93 -16.50 -16.63
C MET A 715 -23.15 -17.11 -15.46
N CYS A 716 -22.44 -18.20 -15.74
CA CYS A 716 -21.47 -18.81 -14.85
C CYS A 716 -20.07 -18.60 -15.44
N THR A 717 -19.26 -17.77 -14.81
CA THR A 717 -17.85 -17.57 -15.19
C THR A 717 -16.98 -18.45 -14.32
N VAL A 718 -16.28 -19.40 -14.95
CA VAL A 718 -15.26 -20.22 -14.29
C VAL A 718 -13.92 -19.54 -14.48
N SER A 719 -13.24 -19.19 -13.39
CA SER A 719 -11.88 -18.63 -13.44
C SER A 719 -10.90 -19.43 -12.59
N TRP A 720 -9.65 -19.47 -13.04
CA TRP A 720 -8.55 -20.15 -12.36
C TRP A 720 -7.22 -19.51 -12.69
N GLN A 721 -6.22 -19.77 -11.85
CA GLN A 721 -4.84 -19.40 -12.15
C GLN A 721 -4.22 -20.49 -13.04
N ALA A 722 -3.56 -20.11 -14.13
CA ALA A 722 -2.90 -21.07 -15.02
C ALA A 722 -1.89 -21.94 -14.24
N GLY A 723 -2.03 -23.27 -14.32
CA GLY A 723 -1.23 -24.26 -13.58
C GLY A 723 -1.78 -24.66 -12.21
N ALA A 724 -2.89 -24.08 -11.77
CA ALA A 724 -3.48 -24.37 -10.47
C ALA A 724 -4.25 -25.69 -10.41
N LEU A 725 -4.68 -26.26 -11.54
CA LEU A 725 -5.65 -27.37 -11.53
C LEU A 725 -5.02 -28.75 -11.28
N GLY A 726 -3.69 -28.84 -11.16
CA GLY A 726 -2.99 -30.11 -10.94
C GLY A 726 -3.00 -31.04 -12.16
N VAL A 727 -3.27 -30.49 -13.35
CA VAL A 727 -3.10 -31.11 -14.66
C VAL A 727 -2.12 -30.27 -15.50
N PRO A 728 -1.54 -30.80 -16.59
CA PRO A 728 -0.72 -30.00 -17.49
C PRO A 728 -1.45 -28.73 -17.95
N VAL A 729 -0.72 -27.62 -18.08
CA VAL A 729 -1.30 -26.28 -18.34
C VAL A 729 -2.09 -26.26 -19.65
N GLU A 730 -1.65 -27.01 -20.66
CA GLU A 730 -2.31 -27.19 -21.95
C GLU A 730 -3.64 -27.97 -21.86
N GLU A 731 -3.84 -28.78 -20.82
CA GLU A 731 -5.05 -29.60 -20.62
C GLU A 731 -6.12 -28.89 -19.77
N GLU A 732 -5.75 -27.85 -19.00
CA GLU A 732 -6.67 -27.17 -18.09
C GLU A 732 -7.94 -26.62 -18.76
N MET A 733 -7.81 -26.08 -19.98
CA MET A 733 -8.98 -25.60 -20.75
C MET A 733 -9.94 -26.75 -21.06
N SER A 734 -9.42 -27.91 -21.49
CA SER A 734 -10.24 -29.08 -21.78
C SER A 734 -10.93 -29.60 -20.52
N LEU A 735 -10.22 -29.61 -19.39
CA LEU A 735 -10.80 -30.01 -18.10
C LEU A 735 -11.96 -29.08 -17.69
N VAL A 736 -11.79 -27.77 -17.82
CA VAL A 736 -12.83 -26.80 -17.49
C VAL A 736 -14.00 -26.88 -18.47
N ASP A 737 -13.75 -27.16 -19.74
CA ASP A 737 -14.78 -27.38 -20.75
C ASP A 737 -15.64 -28.60 -20.40
N ASP A 738 -15.04 -29.71 -20.00
CA ASP A 738 -15.76 -30.90 -19.53
C ASP A 738 -16.61 -30.60 -18.29
N ILE A 739 -16.09 -29.81 -17.35
CA ILE A 739 -16.84 -29.36 -16.16
C ILE A 739 -18.05 -28.53 -16.58
N CYS A 740 -17.85 -27.52 -17.44
CA CYS A 740 -18.91 -26.64 -17.93
C CYS A 740 -19.99 -27.41 -18.69
N SER A 741 -19.59 -28.32 -19.59
CA SER A 741 -20.51 -29.21 -20.31
C SER A 741 -21.30 -30.11 -19.37
N SER A 742 -20.67 -30.62 -18.31
CA SER A 742 -21.35 -31.43 -17.30
C SER A 742 -22.39 -30.61 -16.52
N ILE A 743 -22.06 -29.37 -16.13
CA ILE A 743 -23.00 -28.48 -15.43
C ILE A 743 -24.18 -28.13 -16.34
N ARG A 744 -23.93 -27.79 -17.62
CA ARG A 744 -25.00 -27.54 -18.60
C ARG A 744 -25.95 -28.73 -18.73
N ALA A 745 -25.40 -29.93 -18.88
CA ALA A 745 -26.20 -31.15 -18.97
C ALA A 745 -27.07 -31.36 -17.71
N ASP A 746 -26.62 -30.94 -16.53
CA ASP A 746 -27.45 -30.99 -15.32
C ASP A 746 -28.63 -30.03 -15.39
N PHE A 747 -28.43 -28.81 -15.89
CA PHE A 747 -29.54 -27.87 -16.10
C PHE A 747 -30.56 -28.42 -17.10
N GLU A 748 -30.10 -29.05 -18.18
CA GLU A 748 -30.96 -29.66 -19.21
C GLU A 748 -31.73 -30.88 -18.68
N ALA A 749 -31.12 -31.66 -17.79
CA ALA A 749 -31.71 -32.87 -17.22
C ALA A 749 -32.70 -32.63 -16.08
N LEU A 750 -32.81 -31.41 -15.54
CA LEU A 750 -33.86 -31.09 -14.57
C LEU A 750 -35.21 -31.32 -15.23
N THR A 751 -36.07 -32.13 -14.60
CA THR A 751 -37.45 -32.37 -15.03
C THR A 751 -38.44 -31.53 -14.22
N ASP A 752 -39.65 -31.37 -14.75
CA ASP A 752 -40.74 -30.64 -14.08
C ASP A 752 -41.31 -31.42 -12.88
#